data_AF-A0A961PCL9-F1
#
_entry.id   AF-A0A961PCL9-F1
#
_cell.length_a   1.000
_cell.length_b   1.000
_cell.length_c   1.000
_cell.angle_alpha   90.00
_cell.angle_beta   90.00
_cell.angle_gamma   90.00
#
_symmetry.space_group_name_H-M   'P 1'
#
loop_
_entity.id
_entity.type
_entity.pdbx_description
1 polymer ?
#
loop_
_entity_poly.entity_id
_entity_poly.type
_entity_poly.pdbx_seq_one_letter_code
_entity_poly.pdbx_strand_id
1 'polypeptide(L)'
;MKGNISRMSYREDQHYSGVFQVQGGMVTDANICEEAIIARARADNLGRDTAASGVPAAGGTVDLGQGGPRLMPGTVYAEGVRGVTRATGPLNGPLALYGAQEDFPAAPPLPGNGPFFLYADLWERTVTRLEDGLLADAGFHGAETAFRQRTMAQIKFAPVAQLGQLGDPDGPLPRQGDGRLTAEPVDPGLIADDCDPCADTVAAEQTVANALFRIEVLHVTGDPQSPDTITLAWSAENAAAVARVGISAEDFGRAGAVYEVFTLESEMHLGVHHAVDQVQRSTFIAAVGDAPNPADDAPGPFLRRWDGKAEIDFAAGTADTMGSGGIALDGDSVALTTGVLTARIDFEDRAIVAGDYWLIETRRFAAEPIRVVSDAPIGIRHHYCPLLRVTDGDVEPVSDAERRRLSFPALPDLPASHVSFANTCADLYHGAENVQEALSALCDLNASDVGFDPTGCPRLYDNVDNVQDALTNLCKVDFGIERYLRLMQDWGVVCGVIPRRGGSDTRIAWSAGTILDRAGHLGEVAADELEIGRIVESEGFHYASLDEFASAFRRGEVCLALSIEDGGKIRPHLAPETRAFGPKDPTFLSVFTDCRDRKRPFDFKGDLVAAPETNKAVLDKVIYGAASPKLAGGQKLSSSEQRVARKYTDDLVGRYTRHVGDDEVARGLTARIAEIDESVRPDDASGTVREALFLKREALVYKAIRETDEERIRRCLCDAVLPRCPTPGDPPHLVPIACLRGLVEGGQVRLQEVCPHCCRKQAMSWRMVQYYTAELRDGLAATVKTYCCPPPEKPQGGIRPDLKIPDKFVARALKPDFGPNMLLDGAAQSLAILTGFTPPSDYKVSPDIGDLGIDAAKTALEGNGIEVAKTINAADAEAIAKLREARVGVAPEDLVLDDGGVSPGDRVALIVQDGIAVDYIKLDTGGGKYLFERAAPAGEIAAPDFDARAEAAMEAFDGRLADRTAEAKAAEAALAEAIARRREEISATENDLVRIRAERDAVVREISAARDTLATISEQQKAALAAAAKERDAVVTSMRRETPVAAVLGGEAEFGAALTGGGIVTLGALADLPDAELQRVARDAGLNITVARRLKRAAETTIKAPIG
;
A
#
# COMPACT_ATOMS: atom_id res chain seq x y z
N MET A 1 -20.14 50.33 -29.27
CA MET A 1 -21.35 50.35 -30.11
C MET A 1 -21.32 51.63 -30.97
N LYS A 2 -21.69 51.57 -32.25
CA LYS A 2 -21.90 52.75 -33.12
C LYS A 2 -23.33 52.66 -33.66
N GLY A 3 -24.16 53.68 -33.42
CA GLY A 3 -25.58 53.71 -33.81
C GLY A 3 -26.22 55.05 -33.43
N ASN A 4 -27.40 55.34 -34.00
CA ASN A 4 -28.20 56.53 -33.64
C ASN A 4 -29.14 56.15 -32.49
N ILE A 5 -28.70 56.38 -31.26
CA ILE A 5 -29.42 56.10 -30.01
C ILE A 5 -29.58 57.40 -29.21
N SER A 6 -30.71 57.57 -28.54
CA SER A 6 -31.04 58.82 -27.82
C SER A 6 -30.11 59.09 -26.64
N ARG A 7 -29.88 58.07 -25.80
CA ARG A 7 -28.93 58.09 -24.67
C ARG A 7 -28.53 56.67 -24.25
N MET A 8 -27.41 56.57 -23.53
CA MET A 8 -26.97 55.34 -22.85
C MET A 8 -27.11 55.54 -21.32
N SER A 9 -28.16 54.98 -20.73
CA SER A 9 -28.49 55.16 -19.31
C SER A 9 -27.92 54.09 -18.37
N TYR A 10 -27.47 52.94 -18.91
CA TYR A 10 -26.89 51.87 -18.11
C TYR A 10 -25.64 52.33 -17.34
N ARG A 11 -25.65 52.10 -16.03
CA ARG A 11 -24.55 52.39 -15.11
C ARG A 11 -24.31 51.19 -14.21
N GLU A 12 -23.16 50.55 -14.39
CA GLU A 12 -22.80 49.33 -13.64
C GLU A 12 -22.71 49.60 -12.13
N ASP A 13 -22.32 50.81 -11.72
CA ASP A 13 -22.17 51.19 -10.33
C ASP A 13 -23.49 51.32 -9.57
N GLN A 14 -24.62 51.41 -10.27
CA GLN A 14 -25.96 51.54 -9.68
C GLN A 14 -26.63 50.18 -9.41
N HIS A 15 -26.07 49.08 -9.92
CA HIS A 15 -26.59 47.71 -9.74
C HIS A 15 -28.08 47.55 -10.08
N TYR A 16 -28.50 48.20 -11.16
CA TYR A 16 -29.87 48.06 -11.65
C TYR A 16 -30.14 46.63 -12.09
N SER A 17 -31.28 46.16 -11.61
CA SER A 17 -31.75 44.78 -11.67
C SER A 17 -32.90 44.65 -12.68
N GLY A 18 -33.61 45.75 -12.97
CA GLY A 18 -34.67 45.79 -13.97
C GLY A 18 -35.05 47.21 -14.41
N VAL A 19 -35.79 47.28 -15.51
CA VAL A 19 -36.33 48.52 -16.10
C VAL A 19 -37.84 48.38 -16.22
N PHE A 20 -38.60 49.33 -15.68
CA PHE A 20 -40.07 49.29 -15.67
C PHE A 20 -40.65 50.58 -16.22
N GLN A 21 -41.49 50.46 -17.26
CA GLN A 21 -42.10 51.61 -17.91
C GLN A 21 -43.18 52.25 -17.02
N VAL A 22 -43.24 53.58 -17.02
CA VAL A 22 -44.32 54.32 -16.36
C VAL A 22 -45.59 54.19 -17.19
N GLN A 23 -46.73 53.89 -16.55
CA GLN A 23 -48.01 53.79 -17.24
C GLN A 23 -48.36 55.10 -17.96
N GLY A 24 -48.63 55.02 -19.27
CA GLY A 24 -48.93 56.20 -20.10
C GLY A 24 -47.71 57.07 -20.43
N GLY A 25 -46.52 56.71 -19.95
CA GLY A 25 -45.25 57.36 -20.29
C GLY A 25 -44.76 57.01 -21.70
N MET A 26 -43.82 57.81 -22.21
CA MET A 26 -43.17 57.56 -23.49
C MET A 26 -42.21 56.37 -23.39
N VAL A 27 -42.34 55.39 -24.29
CA VAL A 27 -41.37 54.30 -24.41
C VAL A 27 -40.18 54.78 -25.24
N THR A 28 -38.97 54.72 -24.68
CA THR A 28 -37.74 55.21 -25.32
C THR A 28 -36.81 54.06 -25.72
N ASP A 29 -36.00 54.28 -26.77
CA ASP A 29 -34.96 53.33 -27.18
C ASP A 29 -33.91 53.11 -26.07
N ALA A 30 -33.59 54.16 -25.32
CA ALA A 30 -32.66 54.10 -24.21
C ALA A 30 -33.10 53.11 -23.11
N ASN A 31 -34.38 53.13 -22.71
CA ASN A 31 -34.91 52.22 -21.69
C ASN A 31 -34.83 50.75 -22.16
N ILE A 32 -35.20 50.48 -23.41
CA ILE A 32 -35.13 49.13 -23.99
C ILE A 32 -33.67 48.65 -24.12
N CYS A 33 -32.75 49.54 -24.54
CA CYS A 33 -31.33 49.21 -24.62
C CYS A 33 -30.73 48.93 -23.24
N GLU A 34 -31.08 49.70 -22.22
CA GLU A 34 -30.61 49.48 -20.85
C GLU A 34 -31.13 48.15 -20.29
N GLU A 35 -32.42 47.83 -20.49
CA GLU A 35 -32.99 46.54 -20.10
C GLU A 35 -32.22 45.37 -20.73
N ALA A 36 -31.92 45.45 -22.04
CA ALA A 36 -31.13 44.45 -22.73
C ALA A 36 -29.69 44.34 -22.19
N ILE A 37 -29.08 45.45 -21.77
CA ILE A 37 -27.74 45.45 -21.18
C ILE A 37 -27.77 44.81 -19.77
N ILE A 38 -28.76 45.13 -18.94
CA ILE A 38 -28.94 44.55 -17.60
C ILE A 38 -29.18 43.03 -17.72
N ALA A 39 -30.07 42.61 -18.61
CA ALA A 39 -30.35 41.20 -18.85
C ALA A 39 -29.10 40.45 -19.33
N ARG A 40 -28.33 41.04 -20.26
CA ARG A 40 -27.06 40.46 -20.71
C ARG A 40 -26.03 40.42 -19.57
N ALA A 41 -25.88 41.48 -18.78
CA ALA A 41 -24.93 41.51 -17.66
C ALA A 41 -25.24 40.41 -16.63
N ARG A 42 -26.52 40.16 -16.33
CA ARG A 42 -26.95 39.04 -15.48
C ARG A 42 -26.55 37.68 -16.08
N ALA A 43 -26.77 37.48 -17.38
CA ALA A 43 -26.40 36.25 -18.07
C ALA A 43 -24.88 36.03 -18.17
N ASP A 44 -24.12 37.07 -18.53
CA ASP A 44 -22.66 37.03 -18.65
C ASP A 44 -22.00 36.75 -17.29
N ASN A 45 -22.53 37.33 -16.21
CA ASN A 45 -22.03 37.08 -14.86
C ASN A 45 -22.35 35.68 -14.33
N LEU A 46 -23.45 35.05 -14.77
CA LEU A 46 -23.79 33.68 -14.37
C LEU A 46 -22.71 32.67 -14.76
N GLY A 47 -22.10 32.84 -15.94
CA GLY A 47 -21.01 31.98 -16.42
C GLY A 47 -19.68 32.17 -15.69
N ARG A 48 -19.52 33.27 -14.95
CA ARG A 48 -18.31 33.59 -14.18
C ARG A 48 -18.30 32.91 -12.81
N ASP A 49 -19.43 32.93 -12.11
CA ASP A 49 -19.50 32.69 -10.67
C ASP A 49 -20.68 31.77 -10.28
N THR A 50 -20.91 30.67 -11.00
CA THR A 50 -22.09 29.80 -10.78
C THR A 50 -22.12 29.21 -9.35
N ALA A 51 -22.99 29.74 -8.48
CA ALA A 51 -23.25 29.24 -7.13
C ALA A 51 -24.71 29.51 -6.72
N ALA A 52 -25.28 28.63 -5.88
CA ALA A 52 -26.58 28.88 -5.26
C ALA A 52 -26.44 29.94 -4.16
N SER A 53 -25.74 29.62 -3.06
CA SER A 53 -25.38 30.59 -2.02
C SER A 53 -23.90 30.47 -1.70
N GLY A 54 -23.18 31.59 -1.65
CA GLY A 54 -21.77 31.61 -1.31
C GLY A 54 -21.06 32.89 -1.71
N VAL A 55 -19.73 32.86 -1.59
CA VAL A 55 -18.86 33.97 -1.92
C VAL A 55 -17.73 33.48 -2.84
N PRO A 56 -17.48 34.16 -3.98
CA PRO A 56 -16.34 33.83 -4.85
C PRO A 56 -15.00 33.99 -4.14
N ALA A 57 -14.06 33.09 -4.39
CA ALA A 57 -12.70 33.14 -3.82
C ALA A 57 -11.95 34.43 -4.19
N ALA A 58 -12.21 34.97 -5.39
CA ALA A 58 -11.61 36.19 -5.89
C ALA A 58 -12.67 37.29 -6.02
N GLY A 59 -12.45 38.43 -5.35
CA GLY A 59 -13.38 39.57 -5.39
C GLY A 59 -14.71 39.33 -4.66
N GLY A 60 -14.73 38.36 -3.74
CA GLY A 60 -15.88 38.07 -2.88
C GLY A 60 -16.00 38.98 -1.65
N THR A 61 -17.19 39.01 -1.06
CA THR A 61 -17.49 39.78 0.16
C THR A 61 -16.79 39.25 1.42
N VAL A 62 -16.24 38.04 1.38
CA VAL A 62 -15.50 37.38 2.45
C VAL A 62 -14.13 37.00 1.91
N ASP A 63 -13.09 37.34 2.66
CA ASP A 63 -11.71 36.91 2.40
C ASP A 63 -11.25 35.97 3.52
N LEU A 64 -10.80 34.77 3.13
CA LEU A 64 -10.31 33.71 4.02
C LEU A 64 -8.78 33.58 4.00
N GLY A 65 -8.06 34.64 3.62
CA GLY A 65 -6.61 34.68 3.55
C GLY A 65 -5.87 34.48 4.89
N GLN A 66 -4.54 34.61 4.84
CA GLN A 66 -3.63 34.30 5.96
C GLN A 66 -3.86 35.13 7.25
N GLY A 67 -4.59 36.24 7.17
CA GLY A 67 -4.95 37.07 8.32
C GLY A 67 -6.22 36.64 9.06
N GLY A 68 -6.84 35.52 8.66
CA GLY A 68 -8.13 35.07 9.17
C GLY A 68 -9.32 35.60 8.37
N PRO A 69 -10.55 35.09 8.63
CA PRO A 69 -11.74 35.48 7.90
C PRO A 69 -12.09 36.97 8.14
N ARG A 70 -12.37 37.71 7.07
CA ARG A 70 -12.79 39.11 7.13
C ARG A 70 -13.80 39.47 6.05
N LEU A 71 -14.60 40.49 6.33
CA LEU A 71 -15.51 41.10 5.37
C LEU A 71 -14.79 42.14 4.50
N MET A 72 -15.00 42.07 3.19
CA MET A 72 -14.42 42.96 2.19
C MET A 72 -15.52 43.41 1.20
N PRO A 73 -15.40 44.58 0.55
CA PRO A 73 -16.26 44.93 -0.56
C PRO A 73 -16.09 43.90 -1.68
N GLY A 74 -17.17 43.36 -2.20
CA GLY A 74 -17.08 42.28 -3.17
C GLY A 74 -18.43 41.68 -3.53
N THR A 75 -18.38 40.52 -4.17
CA THR A 75 -19.56 39.80 -4.65
C THR A 75 -20.03 38.76 -3.63
N VAL A 76 -21.34 38.62 -3.47
CA VAL A 76 -21.98 37.55 -2.70
C VAL A 76 -23.16 37.01 -3.48
N TYR A 77 -23.42 35.71 -3.34
CA TYR A 77 -24.57 35.03 -3.90
C TYR A 77 -25.46 34.51 -2.79
N ALA A 78 -26.75 34.75 -2.90
CA ALA A 78 -27.77 34.19 -2.04
C ALA A 78 -28.89 33.61 -2.91
N GLU A 79 -29.07 32.29 -2.87
CA GLU A 79 -30.10 31.55 -3.63
C GLU A 79 -30.17 31.89 -5.13
N GLY A 80 -29.01 32.06 -5.75
CA GLY A 80 -28.86 32.39 -7.17
C GLY A 80 -28.96 33.88 -7.47
N VAL A 81 -29.27 34.72 -6.49
CA VAL A 81 -29.23 36.18 -6.63
C VAL A 81 -27.82 36.68 -6.36
N ARG A 82 -27.30 37.48 -7.28
CA ARG A 82 -25.98 38.11 -7.18
C ARG A 82 -26.10 39.49 -6.54
N GLY A 83 -25.37 39.73 -5.46
CA GLY A 83 -25.23 41.01 -4.79
C GLY A 83 -23.80 41.52 -4.79
N VAL A 84 -23.62 42.83 -4.63
CA VAL A 84 -22.30 43.47 -4.53
C VAL A 84 -22.27 44.36 -3.28
N THR A 85 -21.46 44.00 -2.30
CA THR A 85 -21.25 44.81 -1.11
C THR A 85 -20.20 45.89 -1.36
N ARG A 86 -20.48 47.11 -0.87
CA ARG A 86 -19.57 48.26 -0.98
C ARG A 86 -19.40 48.96 0.36
N ALA A 87 -18.25 49.61 0.51
CA ALA A 87 -17.93 50.43 1.67
C ALA A 87 -18.02 51.92 1.33
N THR A 88 -18.58 52.72 2.23
CA THR A 88 -18.65 54.19 2.15
C THR A 88 -17.36 54.87 2.65
N GLY A 89 -16.41 54.10 3.19
CA GLY A 89 -15.16 54.60 3.74
C GLY A 89 -14.07 53.52 3.91
N PRO A 90 -12.90 53.89 4.47
CA PRO A 90 -11.81 52.94 4.71
C PRO A 90 -12.19 51.89 5.75
N LEU A 91 -11.76 50.65 5.54
CA LEU A 91 -12.08 49.52 6.40
C LEU A 91 -10.91 49.21 7.35
N ASN A 92 -11.15 49.31 8.65
CA ASN A 92 -10.17 49.06 9.70
C ASN A 92 -10.63 47.90 10.60
N GLY A 93 -10.27 46.66 10.24
CA GLY A 93 -10.59 45.46 11.02
C GLY A 93 -11.41 44.43 10.24
N PRO A 94 -11.54 43.19 10.75
CA PRO A 94 -12.13 42.07 10.03
C PRO A 94 -13.64 42.21 9.77
N LEU A 95 -14.35 42.94 10.63
CA LEU A 95 -15.81 43.17 10.50
C LEU A 95 -16.15 44.61 10.08
N ALA A 96 -15.16 45.44 9.77
CA ALA A 96 -15.34 46.88 9.54
C ALA A 96 -16.33 47.20 8.41
N LEU A 97 -16.47 46.33 7.41
CA LEU A 97 -17.44 46.51 6.33
C LEU A 97 -18.86 46.64 6.87
N TYR A 98 -19.23 45.90 7.92
CA TYR A 98 -20.58 45.88 8.47
C TYR A 98 -21.09 47.29 8.86
N GLY A 99 -20.24 48.10 9.47
CA GLY A 99 -20.60 49.47 9.87
C GLY A 99 -20.43 50.52 8.77
N ALA A 100 -19.87 50.15 7.62
CA ALA A 100 -19.54 51.06 6.52
C ALA A 100 -20.29 50.72 5.22
N GLN A 101 -21.38 49.95 5.29
CA GLN A 101 -22.09 49.46 4.11
C GLN A 101 -22.80 50.60 3.36
N GLU A 102 -22.64 50.64 2.04
CA GLU A 102 -23.39 51.58 1.19
C GLU A 102 -24.90 51.27 1.18
N ASP A 103 -25.23 49.98 1.11
CA ASP A 103 -26.60 49.48 0.99
C ASP A 103 -27.29 49.28 2.35
N PHE A 104 -26.57 49.40 3.47
CA PHE A 104 -27.13 49.33 4.83
C PHE A 104 -26.58 50.48 5.70
N PRO A 105 -26.87 51.75 5.32
CA PRO A 105 -26.41 52.91 6.08
C PRO A 105 -27.04 52.91 7.48
N ALA A 106 -26.31 53.40 8.49
CA ALA A 106 -26.77 53.39 9.88
C ALA A 106 -27.20 52.00 10.41
N ALA A 107 -26.49 50.94 9.98
CA ALA A 107 -26.70 49.58 10.47
C ALA A 107 -26.66 49.51 12.02
N PRO A 108 -27.55 48.73 12.66
CA PRO A 108 -27.53 48.56 14.12
C PRO A 108 -26.17 48.04 14.60
N PRO A 109 -25.65 48.49 15.75
CA PRO A 109 -24.37 48.01 16.29
C PRO A 109 -24.38 46.49 16.48
N LEU A 110 -23.24 45.85 16.15
CA LEU A 110 -23.06 44.42 16.42
C LEU A 110 -23.13 44.13 17.93
N PRO A 111 -23.65 42.97 18.35
CA PRO A 111 -23.65 42.57 19.76
C PRO A 111 -22.23 42.54 20.33
N GLY A 112 -22.05 43.14 21.52
CA GLY A 112 -20.75 43.20 22.18
C GLY A 112 -20.34 41.91 22.89
N ASN A 113 -21.28 41.02 23.19
CA ASN A 113 -21.06 39.74 23.87
C ASN A 113 -21.98 38.65 23.28
N GLY A 114 -21.55 37.40 23.39
CA GLY A 114 -22.33 36.22 23.00
C GLY A 114 -22.23 35.88 21.51
N PRO A 115 -22.54 34.63 21.13
CA PRO A 115 -22.35 34.14 19.77
C PRO A 115 -23.47 34.58 18.83
N PHE A 116 -23.09 35.19 17.71
CA PHE A 116 -23.97 35.55 16.60
C PHE A 116 -23.35 35.12 15.26
N PHE A 117 -24.15 35.15 14.20
CA PHE A 117 -23.65 34.97 12.84
C PHE A 117 -24.03 36.15 11.97
N LEU A 118 -23.18 36.41 10.99
CA LEU A 118 -23.41 37.38 9.93
C LEU A 118 -23.96 36.66 8.71
N TYR A 119 -24.91 37.29 8.03
CA TYR A 119 -25.47 36.79 6.78
C TYR A 119 -25.65 37.93 5.80
N ALA A 120 -25.54 37.62 4.51
CA ALA A 120 -25.95 38.53 3.46
C ALA A 120 -27.45 38.38 3.21
N ASP A 121 -28.16 39.49 3.13
CA ASP A 121 -29.55 39.65 2.74
C ASP A 121 -29.60 40.43 1.42
N LEU A 122 -30.08 39.75 0.38
CA LEU A 122 -30.19 40.28 -0.97
C LEU A 122 -31.67 40.38 -1.33
N TRP A 123 -32.08 41.57 -1.75
CA TRP A 123 -33.46 41.87 -2.12
C TRP A 123 -33.50 43.03 -3.12
N GLU A 124 -34.64 43.30 -3.74
CA GLU A 124 -34.78 44.34 -4.77
C GLU A 124 -35.65 45.49 -4.29
N ARG A 125 -35.23 46.72 -4.58
CA ARG A 125 -36.01 47.93 -4.30
C ARG A 125 -36.21 48.79 -5.53
N THR A 126 -37.24 49.61 -5.51
CA THR A 126 -37.51 50.60 -6.56
C THR A 126 -36.57 51.79 -6.44
N VAL A 127 -36.07 52.26 -7.58
CA VAL A 127 -35.29 53.50 -7.74
C VAL A 127 -36.03 54.38 -8.73
N THR A 128 -36.35 55.61 -8.30
CA THR A 128 -37.06 56.61 -9.12
C THR A 128 -36.15 57.80 -9.41
N ARG A 129 -36.62 58.71 -10.26
CA ARG A 129 -35.91 59.96 -10.59
C ARG A 129 -35.61 60.86 -9.38
N LEU A 130 -36.26 60.64 -8.24
CA LEU A 130 -36.05 61.43 -7.03
C LEU A 130 -34.72 61.10 -6.35
N GLU A 131 -34.32 59.83 -6.45
CA GLU A 131 -33.02 59.32 -6.00
C GLU A 131 -31.98 59.49 -7.11
N ASP A 132 -32.29 59.05 -8.33
CA ASP A 132 -31.40 59.15 -9.48
C ASP A 132 -31.95 60.10 -10.55
N GLY A 133 -31.49 61.35 -10.51
CA GLY A 133 -31.91 62.38 -11.46
C GLY A 133 -31.68 62.05 -12.94
N LEU A 134 -30.80 61.09 -13.28
CA LEU A 134 -30.60 60.65 -14.67
C LEU A 134 -31.76 59.82 -15.23
N LEU A 135 -32.63 59.27 -14.37
CA LEU A 135 -33.83 58.55 -14.81
C LEU A 135 -34.86 59.50 -15.44
N ALA A 136 -34.87 60.77 -15.03
CA ALA A 136 -35.62 61.82 -15.71
C ALA A 136 -34.97 62.15 -17.06
N ASP A 137 -35.78 62.17 -18.12
CA ASP A 137 -35.28 62.45 -19.47
C ASP A 137 -35.40 63.95 -19.79
N ALA A 138 -34.26 64.62 -19.97
CA ALA A 138 -34.20 66.02 -20.34
C ALA A 138 -34.87 66.33 -21.70
N GLY A 139 -34.92 65.35 -22.62
CA GLY A 139 -35.63 65.45 -23.89
C GLY A 139 -37.16 65.53 -23.74
N PHE A 140 -37.68 65.11 -22.58
CA PHE A 140 -39.10 65.21 -22.21
C PHE A 140 -39.31 66.16 -21.02
N HIS A 141 -38.53 67.24 -20.94
CA HIS A 141 -38.63 68.25 -19.87
C HIS A 141 -38.51 67.68 -18.44
N GLY A 142 -37.72 66.61 -18.27
CA GLY A 142 -37.51 65.97 -16.97
C GLY A 142 -38.60 64.97 -16.59
N ALA A 143 -39.44 64.54 -17.53
CA ALA A 143 -40.39 63.46 -17.30
C ALA A 143 -39.68 62.13 -17.02
N GLU A 144 -40.22 61.38 -16.07
CA GLU A 144 -39.83 59.99 -15.83
C GLU A 144 -40.54 59.10 -16.86
N THR A 145 -39.76 58.40 -17.68
CA THR A 145 -40.30 57.47 -18.69
C THR A 145 -40.33 56.03 -18.19
N ALA A 146 -39.37 55.68 -17.35
CA ALA A 146 -39.27 54.38 -16.69
C ALA A 146 -38.52 54.54 -15.37
N PHE A 147 -38.84 53.70 -14.39
CA PHE A 147 -38.09 53.57 -13.14
C PHE A 147 -37.22 52.31 -13.17
N ARG A 148 -36.37 52.12 -12.16
CA ARG A 148 -35.47 50.95 -12.07
C ARG A 148 -35.78 50.15 -10.82
N GLN A 149 -35.39 48.88 -10.85
CA GLN A 149 -35.13 48.14 -9.62
C GLN A 149 -33.62 48.07 -9.40
N ARG A 150 -33.18 48.09 -8.14
CA ARG A 150 -31.78 47.89 -7.73
C ARG A 150 -31.72 46.70 -6.78
N THR A 151 -30.75 45.83 -6.99
CA THR A 151 -30.45 44.74 -6.04
C THR A 151 -29.64 45.32 -4.88
N MET A 152 -30.18 45.15 -3.67
CA MET A 152 -29.54 45.51 -2.41
C MET A 152 -28.68 44.34 -1.93
N ALA A 153 -27.51 44.63 -1.36
CA ALA A 153 -26.66 43.62 -0.71
C ALA A 153 -26.26 44.09 0.68
N GLN A 154 -26.95 43.57 1.69
CA GLN A 154 -26.77 43.98 3.08
C GLN A 154 -26.21 42.83 3.90
N ILE A 155 -25.26 43.11 4.79
CA ILE A 155 -24.78 42.18 5.79
C ILE A 155 -25.48 42.52 7.10
N LYS A 156 -26.28 41.57 7.58
CA LYS A 156 -27.04 41.66 8.82
C LYS A 156 -26.52 40.60 9.81
N PHE A 157 -26.98 40.66 11.06
CA PHE A 157 -26.64 39.68 12.09
C PHE A 157 -27.87 39.06 12.73
N ALA A 158 -27.70 37.85 13.27
CA ALA A 158 -28.69 37.16 14.08
C ALA A 158 -28.01 36.20 15.07
N PRO A 159 -28.68 35.78 16.16
CA PRO A 159 -28.13 34.82 17.11
C PRO A 159 -27.76 33.49 16.44
N VAL A 160 -26.64 32.88 16.84
CA VAL A 160 -26.14 31.65 16.21
C VAL A 160 -27.16 30.49 16.25
N ALA A 161 -28.05 30.47 17.26
CA ALA A 161 -29.12 29.50 17.40
C ALA A 161 -30.13 29.52 16.22
N GLN A 162 -30.23 30.64 15.50
CA GLN A 162 -31.15 30.81 14.38
C GLN A 162 -30.53 30.46 13.02
N LEU A 163 -29.23 30.10 12.98
CA LEU A 163 -28.51 29.83 11.72
C LEU A 163 -29.18 28.72 10.87
N GLY A 164 -29.73 27.69 11.52
CA GLY A 164 -30.40 26.58 10.84
C GLY A 164 -31.81 26.91 10.32
N GLN A 165 -32.40 28.05 10.73
CA GLN A 165 -33.76 28.49 10.39
C GLN A 165 -33.74 29.71 9.46
N LEU A 166 -32.57 30.08 8.93
CA LEU A 166 -32.41 31.25 8.08
C LEU A 166 -33.20 31.09 6.77
N GLY A 167 -34.22 31.93 6.58
CA GLY A 167 -35.12 31.86 5.44
C GLY A 167 -36.15 30.72 5.50
N ASP A 168 -36.33 30.10 6.66
CA ASP A 168 -37.45 29.20 6.95
C ASP A 168 -38.75 30.02 7.05
N PRO A 169 -39.84 29.65 6.34
CA PRO A 169 -41.13 30.35 6.45
C PRO A 169 -41.66 30.47 7.88
N ASP A 170 -41.41 29.44 8.71
CA ASP A 170 -41.87 29.39 10.11
C ASP A 170 -40.77 29.86 11.09
N GLY A 171 -39.65 30.38 10.55
CA GLY A 171 -38.50 30.83 11.32
C GLY A 171 -38.57 32.31 11.73
N PRO A 172 -37.61 32.79 12.55
CA PRO A 172 -37.54 34.18 13.00
C PRO A 172 -37.04 35.15 11.90
N LEU A 173 -36.57 34.62 10.77
CA LEU A 173 -36.06 35.38 9.62
C LEU A 173 -36.66 34.82 8.32
N PRO A 174 -37.99 34.91 8.14
CA PRO A 174 -38.64 34.41 6.93
C PRO A 174 -38.26 35.28 5.73
N ARG A 175 -38.31 34.68 4.54
CA ARG A 175 -37.93 35.35 3.27
C ARG A 175 -38.90 36.43 2.85
N GLN A 176 -40.13 36.24 3.27
CA GLN A 176 -41.32 36.97 2.88
C GLN A 176 -42.41 36.55 3.87
N GLY A 177 -43.36 37.41 4.17
CA GLY A 177 -44.53 36.97 4.92
C GLY A 177 -45.49 36.17 4.05
N ASP A 178 -46.57 35.71 4.66
CA ASP A 178 -47.53 34.83 4.00
C ASP A 178 -48.99 35.14 4.36
N GLY A 179 -49.31 36.37 4.74
CA GLY A 179 -50.71 36.82 4.87
C GLY A 179 -51.53 36.59 3.57
N ARG A 180 -52.77 36.10 3.69
CA ARG A 180 -53.62 35.82 2.50
C ARG A 180 -54.70 36.87 2.32
N LEU A 181 -54.71 37.50 1.15
CA LEU A 181 -55.67 38.50 0.74
C LEU A 181 -56.85 37.87 0.00
N THR A 182 -58.05 38.32 0.37
CA THR A 182 -59.25 38.26 -0.47
C THR A 182 -59.81 39.67 -0.65
N ALA A 183 -60.48 39.94 -1.76
CA ALA A 183 -61.13 41.23 -1.97
C ALA A 183 -62.43 41.07 -2.75
N GLU A 184 -63.42 41.87 -2.37
CA GLU A 184 -64.73 41.91 -3.00
C GLU A 184 -65.20 43.36 -3.19
N PRO A 185 -66.08 43.63 -4.17
CA PRO A 185 -66.76 44.91 -4.26
C PRO A 185 -67.56 45.18 -2.98
N VAL A 186 -67.60 46.44 -2.53
CA VAL A 186 -68.50 46.83 -1.44
C VAL A 186 -69.93 46.55 -1.87
N ASP A 187 -70.81 46.10 -0.97
CA ASP A 187 -72.24 45.97 -1.31
C ASP A 187 -72.85 47.37 -1.55
N PRO A 188 -73.48 47.64 -2.71
CA PRO A 188 -74.19 48.91 -2.94
C PRO A 188 -75.22 49.24 -1.85
N GLY A 189 -75.80 48.24 -1.19
CA GLY A 189 -76.75 48.41 -0.08
C GLY A 189 -76.16 49.02 1.20
N LEU A 190 -74.83 49.03 1.36
CA LEU A 190 -74.13 49.68 2.47
C LEU A 190 -73.75 51.15 2.18
N ILE A 191 -73.92 51.61 0.94
CA ILE A 191 -73.57 52.97 0.48
C ILE A 191 -74.81 53.89 0.42
N ALA A 192 -76.02 53.32 0.48
CA ALA A 192 -77.25 54.09 0.49
C ALA A 192 -77.34 54.94 1.77
N ASP A 193 -77.38 56.26 1.61
CA ASP A 193 -77.75 57.19 2.68
C ASP A 193 -79.21 56.92 3.05
N ASP A 194 -79.49 56.63 4.32
CA ASP A 194 -80.86 56.47 4.86
C ASP A 194 -81.74 57.71 4.59
N CYS A 195 -81.15 58.84 4.21
CA CYS A 195 -81.81 60.09 3.83
C CYS A 195 -81.95 60.34 2.31
N ASP A 196 -81.51 59.42 1.42
CA ASP A 196 -81.70 59.56 -0.03
C ASP A 196 -82.97 58.83 -0.53
N PRO A 197 -84.08 59.55 -0.80
CA PRO A 197 -85.34 58.96 -1.27
C PRO A 197 -85.25 58.33 -2.67
N CYS A 198 -84.10 58.40 -3.36
CA CYS A 198 -83.88 57.79 -4.67
C CYS A 198 -83.10 56.47 -4.63
N ALA A 199 -82.53 56.08 -3.48
CA ALA A 199 -81.65 54.91 -3.34
C ALA A 199 -82.33 53.57 -3.73
N ASP A 200 -83.65 53.47 -3.56
CA ASP A 200 -84.44 52.27 -3.91
C ASP A 200 -84.81 52.19 -5.40
N THR A 201 -84.70 53.29 -6.14
CA THR A 201 -85.19 53.41 -7.53
C THR A 201 -84.10 53.36 -8.59
N VAL A 202 -82.85 53.61 -8.23
CA VAL A 202 -81.71 53.56 -9.14
C VAL A 202 -80.63 52.76 -8.44
N ALA A 203 -80.32 51.56 -8.94
CA ALA A 203 -79.13 50.85 -8.48
C ALA A 203 -77.95 51.80 -8.73
N ALA A 204 -77.34 52.31 -7.65
CA ALA A 204 -76.15 53.13 -7.76
C ALA A 204 -75.11 52.29 -8.50
N GLU A 205 -74.86 52.61 -9.78
CA GLU A 205 -73.79 51.97 -10.54
C GLU A 205 -72.49 52.27 -9.80
N GLN A 206 -71.96 51.29 -9.09
CA GLN A 206 -70.64 51.39 -8.49
C GLN A 206 -69.61 51.56 -9.61
N THR A 207 -69.21 52.79 -9.86
CA THR A 207 -68.20 53.07 -10.87
C THR A 207 -66.81 52.83 -10.29
N VAL A 208 -66.34 51.59 -10.36
CA VAL A 208 -64.95 51.24 -10.06
C VAL A 208 -64.02 51.99 -11.05
N ALA A 209 -62.92 52.56 -10.54
CA ALA A 209 -61.91 53.23 -11.36
C ALA A 209 -60.97 52.21 -12.02
N ASN A 210 -60.32 52.57 -13.13
CA ASN A 210 -59.26 51.72 -13.70
C ASN A 210 -57.94 52.02 -12.96
N ALA A 211 -57.61 51.20 -11.96
CA ALA A 211 -56.44 51.43 -11.12
C ALA A 211 -55.73 50.13 -10.75
N LEU A 212 -54.58 50.25 -10.10
CA LEU A 212 -53.86 49.16 -9.46
C LEU A 212 -53.76 49.49 -7.98
N PHE A 213 -54.67 48.92 -7.20
CA PHE A 213 -54.77 49.20 -5.78
C PHE A 213 -53.73 48.38 -5.02
N ARG A 214 -53.03 49.00 -4.08
CA ARG A 214 -51.98 48.40 -3.25
C ARG A 214 -52.36 48.46 -1.79
N ILE A 215 -52.10 47.39 -1.06
CA ILE A 215 -52.08 47.35 0.41
C ILE A 215 -50.67 46.87 0.80
N GLU A 216 -49.99 47.58 1.69
CA GLU A 216 -48.58 47.32 2.04
C GLU A 216 -48.37 47.41 3.55
N VAL A 217 -47.62 46.45 4.09
CA VAL A 217 -47.07 46.46 5.45
C VAL A 217 -45.80 47.30 5.42
N LEU A 218 -45.80 48.46 6.07
CA LEU A 218 -44.64 49.35 6.09
C LEU A 218 -43.78 49.15 7.33
N HIS A 219 -44.41 48.93 8.49
CA HIS A 219 -43.73 48.75 9.76
C HIS A 219 -44.20 47.46 10.43
N VAL A 220 -43.27 46.71 11.01
CA VAL A 220 -43.54 45.56 11.89
C VAL A 220 -42.69 45.68 13.16
N THR A 221 -43.26 45.52 14.34
CA THR A 221 -42.54 45.43 15.62
C THR A 221 -42.75 44.06 16.24
N GLY A 222 -41.77 43.57 17.01
CA GLY A 222 -41.79 42.22 17.57
C GLY A 222 -41.35 41.12 16.59
N ASP A 223 -41.71 39.88 16.90
CA ASP A 223 -41.38 38.69 16.10
C ASP A 223 -42.23 38.64 14.81
N PRO A 224 -41.66 38.41 13.62
CA PRO A 224 -42.46 38.33 12.38
C PRO A 224 -43.53 37.24 12.40
N GLN A 225 -43.39 36.17 13.18
CA GLN A 225 -44.39 35.10 13.30
C GLN A 225 -45.58 35.50 14.20
N SER A 226 -45.39 36.47 15.08
CA SER A 226 -46.40 36.97 16.00
C SER A 226 -46.08 38.42 16.38
N PRO A 227 -46.28 39.36 15.45
CA PRO A 227 -45.85 40.74 15.64
C PRO A 227 -46.69 41.45 16.70
N ASP A 228 -46.06 42.35 17.46
CA ASP A 228 -46.75 43.15 18.48
C ASP A 228 -47.63 44.20 17.80
N THR A 229 -47.04 44.98 16.89
CA THR A 229 -47.74 45.99 16.10
C THR A 229 -47.29 46.01 14.64
N ILE A 230 -48.22 46.38 13.75
CA ILE A 230 -47.93 46.63 12.35
C ILE A 230 -48.51 47.96 11.87
N THR A 231 -47.88 48.58 10.88
CA THR A 231 -48.45 49.70 10.13
C THR A 231 -48.80 49.25 8.72
N LEU A 232 -50.09 49.22 8.39
CA LEU A 232 -50.60 48.99 7.05
C LEU A 232 -50.91 50.34 6.37
N ALA A 233 -50.59 50.46 5.08
CA ALA A 233 -51.01 51.58 4.25
C ALA A 233 -51.59 51.09 2.93
N TRP A 234 -52.51 51.88 2.34
CA TRP A 234 -53.16 51.51 1.09
C TRP A 234 -53.28 52.68 0.11
N SER A 235 -53.24 52.36 -1.18
CA SER A 235 -53.25 53.36 -2.25
C SER A 235 -53.83 52.80 -3.54
N ALA A 236 -54.83 53.48 -4.09
CA ALA A 236 -55.37 53.24 -5.43
C ALA A 236 -54.37 53.63 -6.54
N GLU A 237 -53.34 54.40 -6.21
CA GLU A 237 -52.29 54.84 -7.16
C GLU A 237 -51.04 53.93 -7.10
N ASN A 238 -51.17 52.70 -6.56
CA ASN A 238 -50.06 51.77 -6.32
C ASN A 238 -48.88 52.42 -5.56
N ALA A 239 -49.19 53.40 -4.69
CA ALA A 239 -48.20 54.20 -3.97
C ALA A 239 -47.16 54.92 -4.86
N ALA A 240 -47.48 55.13 -6.14
CA ALA A 240 -46.57 55.69 -7.14
C ALA A 240 -46.37 57.22 -7.01
N ALA A 241 -47.29 57.91 -6.34
CA ALA A 241 -47.21 59.35 -6.12
C ALA A 241 -46.17 59.67 -5.05
N VAL A 242 -44.99 60.11 -5.49
CA VAL A 242 -43.86 60.49 -4.63
C VAL A 242 -43.32 61.87 -5.00
N ALA A 243 -42.93 62.66 -4.00
CA ALA A 243 -42.33 63.98 -4.16
C ALA A 243 -41.21 64.25 -3.15
N ARG A 244 -40.39 65.28 -3.39
CA ARG A 244 -39.49 65.83 -2.36
C ARG A 244 -40.31 66.62 -1.34
N VAL A 245 -39.90 66.61 -0.09
CA VAL A 245 -40.46 67.51 0.92
C VAL A 245 -40.21 68.97 0.49
N GLY A 246 -41.19 69.84 0.74
CA GLY A 246 -41.22 71.22 0.25
C GLY A 246 -42.05 71.43 -1.03
N ILE A 247 -42.64 70.38 -1.59
CA ILE A 247 -43.61 70.49 -2.68
C ILE A 247 -44.88 71.23 -2.22
N SER A 248 -45.51 71.98 -3.14
CA SER A 248 -46.77 72.68 -2.86
C SER A 248 -47.89 71.67 -2.53
N ALA A 249 -48.66 71.98 -1.50
CA ALA A 249 -49.88 71.24 -1.18
C ALA A 249 -50.93 71.32 -2.30
N GLU A 250 -50.90 72.35 -3.15
CA GLU A 250 -51.78 72.46 -4.32
C GLU A 250 -51.40 71.46 -5.42
N ASP A 251 -50.09 71.20 -5.59
CA ASP A 251 -49.58 70.33 -6.66
C ASP A 251 -49.66 68.84 -6.29
N PHE A 252 -49.47 68.52 -5.01
CA PHE A 252 -49.34 67.14 -4.54
C PHE A 252 -50.41 66.71 -3.52
N GLY A 253 -51.02 67.67 -2.84
CA GLY A 253 -52.01 67.40 -1.80
C GLY A 253 -53.32 66.85 -2.36
N ARG A 254 -53.96 65.97 -1.59
CA ARG A 254 -55.27 65.38 -1.87
C ARG A 254 -56.06 65.27 -0.56
N ALA A 255 -57.33 65.66 -0.60
CA ALA A 255 -58.22 65.57 0.55
C ALA A 255 -58.41 64.10 0.98
N GLY A 256 -58.32 63.85 2.29
CA GLY A 256 -58.45 62.50 2.87
C GLY A 256 -57.24 61.59 2.65
N ALA A 257 -56.18 62.05 1.97
CA ALA A 257 -54.94 61.30 1.82
C ALA A 257 -54.02 61.47 3.04
N VAL A 258 -53.08 60.54 3.18
CA VAL A 258 -52.01 60.53 4.18
C VAL A 258 -50.67 60.55 3.48
N TYR A 259 -49.66 61.15 4.08
CA TYR A 259 -48.32 61.21 3.49
C TYR A 259 -47.33 60.49 4.39
N GLU A 260 -46.65 59.51 3.82
CA GLU A 260 -45.48 58.89 4.42
C GLU A 260 -44.27 59.79 4.16
N VAL A 261 -43.60 60.21 5.23
CA VAL A 261 -42.31 60.89 5.20
C VAL A 261 -41.22 59.83 5.35
N PHE A 262 -40.48 59.59 4.28
CA PHE A 262 -39.44 58.55 4.23
C PHE A 262 -38.10 59.10 3.73
N THR A 263 -37.01 58.39 4.04
CA THR A 263 -35.66 58.64 3.54
C THR A 263 -35.14 57.44 2.75
N LEU A 264 -34.01 57.59 2.07
CA LEU A 264 -33.35 56.43 1.45
C LEU A 264 -32.97 55.39 2.50
N GLU A 265 -32.55 55.80 3.70
CA GLU A 265 -32.18 54.89 4.79
C GLU A 265 -33.39 54.07 5.26
N SER A 266 -34.56 54.70 5.47
CA SER A 266 -35.76 53.95 5.88
C SER A 266 -36.24 52.98 4.80
N GLU A 267 -36.11 53.34 3.52
CA GLU A 267 -36.42 52.41 2.41
C GLU A 267 -35.44 51.25 2.35
N MET A 268 -34.16 51.49 2.63
CA MET A 268 -33.13 50.44 2.70
C MET A 268 -33.31 49.55 3.94
N HIS A 269 -34.15 49.92 4.91
CA HIS A 269 -34.36 49.16 6.14
C HIS A 269 -35.63 48.30 6.14
N LEU A 270 -36.27 48.08 4.99
CA LEU A 270 -37.38 47.13 4.87
C LEU A 270 -36.92 45.68 5.11
N GLY A 271 -37.89 44.80 5.35
CA GLY A 271 -37.67 43.40 5.69
C GLY A 271 -37.52 43.11 7.18
N VAL A 272 -37.04 41.91 7.50
CA VAL A 272 -36.82 41.45 8.87
C VAL A 272 -35.42 41.81 9.34
N HIS A 273 -35.32 42.26 10.61
CA HIS A 273 -34.07 42.59 11.28
C HIS A 273 -34.11 42.04 12.70
N HIS A 274 -33.01 41.46 13.18
CA HIS A 274 -32.94 40.99 14.56
C HIS A 274 -33.02 42.15 15.57
N ALA A 275 -32.39 43.29 15.26
CA ALA A 275 -32.48 44.52 16.05
C ALA A 275 -33.55 45.47 15.50
N VAL A 276 -34.78 44.98 15.40
CA VAL A 276 -35.95 45.63 14.75
C VAL A 276 -36.30 47.02 15.29
N ASP A 277 -35.95 47.31 16.55
CA ASP A 277 -36.21 48.60 17.20
C ASP A 277 -35.11 49.65 16.94
N GLN A 278 -33.99 49.24 16.35
CA GLN A 278 -32.82 50.11 16.09
C GLN A 278 -32.71 50.54 14.62
N VAL A 279 -33.61 50.06 13.75
CA VAL A 279 -33.63 50.44 12.35
C VAL A 279 -34.47 51.70 12.12
N GLN A 280 -33.96 52.61 11.28
CA GLN A 280 -34.68 53.81 10.85
C GLN A 280 -35.99 53.45 10.12
N ARG A 281 -37.11 54.08 10.49
CA ARG A 281 -38.43 53.90 9.85
C ARG A 281 -38.98 55.22 9.31
N SER A 282 -39.90 55.12 8.37
CA SER A 282 -40.69 56.26 7.90
C SER A 282 -41.68 56.73 8.96
N THR A 283 -42.20 57.94 8.79
CA THR A 283 -43.24 58.52 9.65
C THR A 283 -44.43 58.96 8.81
N PHE A 284 -45.56 59.30 9.43
CA PHE A 284 -46.76 59.72 8.69
C PHE A 284 -47.27 61.07 9.16
N ILE A 285 -47.78 61.85 8.20
CA ILE A 285 -48.41 63.15 8.42
C ILE A 285 -49.76 63.23 7.69
N ALA A 286 -50.67 64.04 8.21
CA ALA A 286 -52.03 64.20 7.67
C ALA A 286 -52.09 65.19 6.50
N ALA A 287 -51.17 66.16 6.43
CA ALA A 287 -51.10 67.13 5.34
C ALA A 287 -49.66 67.38 4.89
N VAL A 288 -49.48 67.69 3.60
CA VAL A 288 -48.17 68.00 2.98
C VAL A 288 -47.43 69.11 3.74
N GLY A 289 -48.16 70.11 4.25
CA GLY A 289 -47.58 71.24 4.98
C GLY A 289 -47.03 70.90 6.37
N ASP A 290 -47.34 69.73 6.91
CA ASP A 290 -46.84 69.27 8.22
C ASP A 290 -45.46 68.61 8.10
N ALA A 291 -44.94 68.45 6.88
CA ALA A 291 -43.67 67.80 6.63
C ALA A 291 -42.50 68.60 7.22
N PRO A 292 -41.51 67.95 7.85
CA PRO A 292 -40.36 68.62 8.42
C PRO A 292 -39.53 69.28 7.31
N ASN A 293 -39.03 70.51 7.54
CA ASN A 293 -38.17 71.18 6.57
C ASN A 293 -36.92 70.32 6.28
N PRO A 294 -36.57 70.10 5.00
CA PRO A 294 -35.37 69.35 4.65
C PRO A 294 -34.11 70.11 5.10
N ALA A 295 -33.06 69.38 5.47
CA ALA A 295 -31.74 69.98 5.66
C ALA A 295 -31.14 70.34 4.28
N ASP A 296 -30.41 71.46 4.20
CA ASP A 296 -30.08 72.14 2.93
C ASP A 296 -29.21 71.35 1.92
N ASP A 297 -28.71 70.15 2.25
CA ASP A 297 -27.88 69.33 1.35
C ASP A 297 -28.23 67.82 1.34
N ALA A 298 -29.32 67.40 1.98
CA ALA A 298 -29.70 65.99 2.05
C ALA A 298 -30.58 65.56 0.85
N PRO A 299 -30.38 64.36 0.25
CA PRO A 299 -31.20 63.89 -0.85
C PRO A 299 -32.66 63.64 -0.47
N GLY A 300 -33.03 63.62 0.81
CA GLY A 300 -34.39 63.57 1.34
C GLY A 300 -34.57 64.49 2.55
N PRO A 301 -35.71 64.44 3.26
CA PRO A 301 -36.79 63.46 3.14
C PRO A 301 -37.70 63.60 1.90
N PHE A 302 -38.44 62.54 1.61
CA PHE A 302 -39.45 62.44 0.54
C PHE A 302 -40.85 62.23 1.13
N LEU A 303 -41.87 62.53 0.34
CA LEU A 303 -43.28 62.27 0.63
C LEU A 303 -43.83 61.21 -0.33
N ARG A 304 -44.45 60.16 0.19
CA ARG A 304 -45.27 59.21 -0.59
C ARG A 304 -46.72 59.36 -0.18
N ARG A 305 -47.61 59.50 -1.16
CA ARG A 305 -49.05 59.68 -0.93
C ARG A 305 -49.78 58.35 -0.85
N TRP A 306 -50.53 58.18 0.24
CA TRP A 306 -51.38 57.04 0.53
C TRP A 306 -52.83 57.50 0.66
N ASP A 307 -53.80 56.63 0.35
CA ASP A 307 -55.22 56.91 0.56
C ASP A 307 -55.57 56.84 2.04
N GLY A 308 -54.92 55.96 2.79
CA GLY A 308 -55.04 55.81 4.23
C GLY A 308 -53.97 54.90 4.80
N LYS A 309 -53.84 54.91 6.14
CA LYS A 309 -52.98 54.01 6.91
C LYS A 309 -53.70 53.57 8.18
N ALA A 310 -53.28 52.45 8.73
CA ALA A 310 -53.67 51.99 10.06
C ALA A 310 -52.48 51.45 10.83
N GLU A 311 -52.39 51.81 12.09
CA GLU A 311 -51.49 51.20 13.05
C GLU A 311 -52.30 50.21 13.87
N ILE A 312 -51.92 48.94 13.80
CA ILE A 312 -52.65 47.82 14.37
C ILE A 312 -51.82 47.26 15.51
N ASP A 313 -52.43 47.15 16.68
CA ASP A 313 -51.89 46.47 17.85
C ASP A 313 -52.71 45.19 18.06
N PHE A 314 -52.11 44.04 17.74
CA PHE A 314 -52.78 42.74 17.84
C PHE A 314 -53.03 42.34 19.30
N ALA A 315 -52.14 42.75 20.22
CA ALA A 315 -52.28 42.46 21.64
C ALA A 315 -53.43 43.27 22.29
N ALA A 316 -53.59 44.53 21.88
CA ALA A 316 -54.69 45.40 22.35
C ALA A 316 -55.99 45.19 21.57
N GLY A 317 -55.94 44.59 20.38
CA GLY A 317 -57.09 44.44 19.48
C GLY A 317 -57.59 45.79 18.97
N THR A 318 -56.68 46.75 18.75
CA THR A 318 -57.01 48.13 18.34
C THR A 318 -56.36 48.49 17.01
N ALA A 319 -57.04 49.32 16.22
CA ALA A 319 -56.53 49.87 14.97
C ALA A 319 -56.73 51.39 14.91
N ASP A 320 -55.63 52.14 14.89
CA ASP A 320 -55.62 53.60 14.75
C ASP A 320 -55.46 54.00 13.29
N THR A 321 -56.59 54.35 12.68
CA THR A 321 -56.68 54.72 11.26
C THR A 321 -56.47 56.21 11.03
N MET A 322 -55.79 56.56 9.93
CA MET A 322 -55.68 57.93 9.43
C MET A 322 -55.92 57.93 7.91
N GLY A 323 -56.58 58.98 7.40
CA GLY A 323 -56.94 59.10 5.99
C GLY A 323 -58.31 58.51 5.65
N SER A 324 -58.46 58.04 4.42
CA SER A 324 -59.69 57.46 3.88
C SER A 324 -59.68 55.93 3.93
N GLY A 325 -60.82 55.33 4.26
CA GLY A 325 -60.96 53.89 4.48
C GLY A 325 -61.06 53.55 5.98
N GLY A 326 -61.70 52.42 6.29
CA GLY A 326 -61.89 51.92 7.65
C GLY A 326 -61.28 50.54 7.82
N ILE A 327 -60.70 50.28 8.99
CA ILE A 327 -60.19 48.98 9.39
C ILE A 327 -61.11 48.37 10.44
N ALA A 328 -61.44 47.10 10.27
CA ALA A 328 -62.02 46.26 11.30
C ALA A 328 -61.11 45.05 11.53
N LEU A 329 -60.96 44.66 12.80
CA LEU A 329 -60.18 43.49 13.21
C LEU A 329 -61.12 42.36 13.62
N ASP A 330 -60.79 41.14 13.23
CA ASP A 330 -61.41 39.89 13.69
C ASP A 330 -60.31 38.89 14.02
N GLY A 331 -59.88 38.88 15.28
CA GLY A 331 -58.62 38.23 15.68
C GLY A 331 -57.44 38.82 14.91
N ASP A 332 -56.66 37.95 14.25
CA ASP A 332 -55.51 38.34 13.43
C ASP A 332 -55.89 38.66 11.98
N SER A 333 -57.18 38.59 11.63
CA SER A 333 -57.68 39.02 10.33
C SER A 333 -57.99 40.52 10.29
N VAL A 334 -57.50 41.19 9.25
CA VAL A 334 -57.67 42.63 9.02
C VAL A 334 -58.57 42.87 7.83
N ALA A 335 -59.71 43.52 8.04
CA ALA A 335 -60.63 43.93 6.99
C ALA A 335 -60.52 45.44 6.71
N LEU A 336 -59.98 45.77 5.53
CA LEU A 336 -59.95 47.13 4.99
C LEU A 336 -61.18 47.38 4.10
N THR A 337 -62.02 48.33 4.50
CA THR A 337 -63.15 48.79 3.68
C THR A 337 -62.87 50.19 3.15
N THR A 338 -62.94 50.33 1.84
CA THR A 338 -62.82 51.62 1.12
C THR A 338 -64.18 51.99 0.50
N GLY A 339 -64.26 53.10 -0.24
CA GLY A 339 -65.46 53.43 -1.00
C GLY A 339 -65.77 52.51 -2.19
N VAL A 340 -64.85 51.60 -2.56
CA VAL A 340 -64.97 50.77 -3.78
C VAL A 340 -64.84 49.26 -3.51
N LEU A 341 -64.08 48.86 -2.50
CA LEU A 341 -63.80 47.45 -2.20
C LEU A 341 -63.66 47.20 -0.69
N THR A 342 -63.94 45.97 -0.29
CA THR A 342 -63.55 45.39 1.00
C THR A 342 -62.48 44.34 0.76
N ALA A 343 -61.29 44.56 1.32
CA ALA A 343 -60.15 43.66 1.29
C ALA A 343 -59.98 43.02 2.68
N ARG A 344 -59.84 41.69 2.75
CA ARG A 344 -59.54 40.97 4.00
C ARG A 344 -58.20 40.28 3.88
N ILE A 345 -57.29 40.58 4.80
CA ILE A 345 -56.01 39.92 4.93
C ILE A 345 -56.02 39.08 6.20
N ASP A 346 -55.82 37.78 6.03
CA ASP A 346 -55.75 36.82 7.12
C ASP A 346 -54.28 36.59 7.50
N PHE A 347 -53.93 36.93 8.75
CA PHE A 347 -52.61 36.74 9.34
C PHE A 347 -52.58 35.64 10.43
N GLU A 348 -53.66 34.88 10.62
CA GLU A 348 -53.67 33.80 11.62
C GLU A 348 -52.58 32.76 11.30
N ASP A 349 -51.71 32.48 12.28
CA ASP A 349 -50.54 31.58 12.17
C ASP A 349 -49.62 31.89 10.96
N ARG A 350 -49.46 33.17 10.62
CA ARG A 350 -48.71 33.61 9.43
C ARG A 350 -47.69 34.69 9.73
N ALA A 351 -46.57 34.61 9.03
CA ALA A 351 -45.51 35.59 9.12
C ALA A 351 -45.93 36.91 8.47
N ILE A 352 -45.61 38.03 9.12
CA ILE A 352 -45.80 39.38 8.60
C ILE A 352 -44.45 40.08 8.50
N VAL A 353 -44.08 40.50 7.28
CA VAL A 353 -42.80 41.16 7.02
C VAL A 353 -43.00 42.56 6.47
N ALA A 354 -42.20 43.52 6.95
CA ALA A 354 -42.21 44.88 6.40
C ALA A 354 -41.76 44.87 4.93
N GLY A 355 -42.55 45.47 4.05
CA GLY A 355 -42.40 45.40 2.59
C GLY A 355 -43.29 44.34 1.92
N ASP A 356 -44.06 43.56 2.70
CA ASP A 356 -45.13 42.75 2.13
C ASP A 356 -46.23 43.64 1.56
N TYR A 357 -46.62 43.38 0.32
CA TYR A 357 -47.74 44.07 -0.29
C TYR A 357 -48.57 43.15 -1.19
N TRP A 358 -49.84 43.51 -1.32
CA TRP A 358 -50.79 42.86 -2.20
C TRP A 358 -51.32 43.86 -3.22
N LEU A 359 -51.64 43.37 -4.41
CA LEU A 359 -52.19 44.18 -5.49
C LEU A 359 -53.58 43.69 -5.88
N ILE A 360 -54.47 44.65 -6.10
CA ILE A 360 -55.84 44.42 -6.57
C ILE A 360 -56.03 45.24 -7.85
N GLU A 361 -56.27 44.53 -8.95
CA GLU A 361 -56.63 45.14 -10.22
C GLU A 361 -58.09 45.59 -10.17
N THR A 362 -58.31 46.88 -10.44
CA THR A 362 -59.65 47.43 -10.58
C THR A 362 -59.89 47.83 -12.03
N ARG A 363 -60.93 47.26 -12.65
CA ARG A 363 -61.22 47.44 -14.08
C ARG A 363 -62.72 47.58 -14.30
N ARG A 364 -63.18 48.81 -14.56
CA ARG A 364 -64.61 49.15 -14.69
C ARG A 364 -65.40 48.23 -15.63
N PHE A 365 -64.79 47.86 -16.75
CA PHE A 365 -65.45 47.11 -17.83
C PHE A 365 -64.97 45.66 -17.94
N ALA A 366 -64.20 45.17 -16.96
CA ALA A 366 -63.82 43.76 -16.92
C ALA A 366 -65.00 42.91 -16.44
N ALA A 367 -65.02 41.62 -16.84
CA ALA A 367 -66.00 40.66 -16.33
C ALA A 367 -65.90 40.48 -14.81
N GLU A 368 -64.70 40.64 -14.27
CA GLU A 368 -64.39 40.68 -12.85
C GLU A 368 -63.79 42.06 -12.54
N PRO A 369 -64.60 43.04 -12.06
CA PRO A 369 -64.14 44.42 -11.89
C PRO A 369 -63.09 44.61 -10.80
N ILE A 370 -62.99 43.66 -9.87
CA ILE A 370 -62.03 43.63 -8.77
C ILE A 370 -61.39 42.25 -8.80
N ARG A 371 -60.09 42.22 -9.11
CA ARG A 371 -59.31 40.98 -9.19
C ARG A 371 -58.09 41.10 -8.32
N VAL A 372 -57.97 40.20 -7.35
CA VAL A 372 -56.75 40.02 -6.56
C VAL A 372 -55.67 39.43 -7.48
N VAL A 373 -54.51 40.08 -7.57
CA VAL A 373 -53.39 39.63 -8.44
C VAL A 373 -52.81 38.32 -7.91
N SER A 374 -52.66 38.23 -6.59
CA SER A 374 -52.16 37.08 -5.83
C SER A 374 -52.76 37.13 -4.43
N ASP A 375 -53.20 35.99 -3.91
CA ASP A 375 -53.69 35.87 -2.53
C ASP A 375 -52.54 35.99 -1.53
N ALA A 376 -51.39 35.36 -1.79
CA ALA A 376 -50.15 35.57 -1.06
C ALA A 376 -49.51 36.94 -1.40
N PRO A 377 -48.71 37.54 -0.52
CA PRO A 377 -48.04 38.80 -0.81
C PRO A 377 -47.11 38.65 -2.01
N ILE A 378 -46.98 39.73 -2.78
CA ILE A 378 -46.00 39.87 -3.87
C ILE A 378 -44.91 40.87 -3.50
N GLY A 379 -44.69 40.98 -2.19
CA GLY A 379 -43.74 41.82 -1.48
C GLY A 379 -42.28 41.62 -1.82
N ILE A 380 -41.44 42.25 -1.01
CA ILE A 380 -40.00 42.06 -1.06
C ILE A 380 -39.68 40.60 -0.70
N ARG A 381 -38.92 39.93 -1.57
CA ARG A 381 -38.37 38.60 -1.29
C ARG A 381 -36.90 38.72 -0.90
N HIS A 382 -36.60 38.27 0.30
CA HIS A 382 -35.25 38.24 0.86
C HIS A 382 -34.54 36.92 0.54
N HIS A 383 -33.31 37.03 0.08
CA HIS A 383 -32.42 35.91 -0.22
C HIS A 383 -31.23 35.94 0.72
N TYR A 384 -30.97 34.81 1.38
CA TYR A 384 -30.00 34.77 2.48
C TYR A 384 -28.78 33.91 2.15
N CYS A 385 -27.61 34.40 2.55
CA CYS A 385 -26.37 33.63 2.52
C CYS A 385 -25.63 33.75 3.85
N PRO A 386 -25.53 32.66 4.65
CA PRO A 386 -24.79 32.70 5.90
C PRO A 386 -23.29 32.87 5.65
N LEU A 387 -22.70 33.85 6.32
CA LEU A 387 -21.29 34.24 6.19
C LEU A 387 -20.48 33.71 7.36
N LEU A 388 -20.17 34.57 8.33
CA LEU A 388 -19.19 34.33 9.40
C LEU A 388 -19.89 34.18 10.74
N ARG A 389 -19.35 33.32 11.61
CA ARG A 389 -19.75 33.23 13.02
C ARG A 389 -18.83 34.12 13.84
N VAL A 390 -19.39 34.81 14.83
CA VAL A 390 -18.67 35.78 15.66
C VAL A 390 -19.06 35.55 17.12
N THR A 391 -18.05 35.46 17.98
CA THR A 391 -18.23 35.30 19.42
C THR A 391 -17.36 36.32 20.13
N ASP A 392 -17.98 37.15 20.97
CA ASP A 392 -17.31 38.21 21.75
C ASP A 392 -16.43 39.16 20.92
N GLY A 393 -16.86 39.44 19.69
CA GLY A 393 -16.19 40.35 18.74
C GLY A 393 -15.14 39.70 17.83
N ASP A 394 -14.77 38.44 18.10
CA ASP A 394 -13.83 37.68 17.29
C ASP A 394 -14.53 36.75 16.30
N VAL A 395 -13.99 36.68 15.07
CA VAL A 395 -14.53 35.81 14.03
C VAL A 395 -14.07 34.36 14.26
N GLU A 396 -15.02 33.44 14.35
CA GLU A 396 -14.73 32.02 14.54
C GLU A 396 -14.04 31.41 13.31
N PRO A 397 -13.21 30.36 13.50
CA PRO A 397 -12.68 29.58 12.39
C PRO A 397 -13.80 28.97 11.53
N VAL A 398 -13.64 29.07 10.21
CA VAL A 398 -14.54 28.45 9.25
C VAL A 398 -14.28 26.95 9.14
N SER A 399 -15.35 26.16 9.14
CA SER A 399 -15.33 24.73 8.80
C SER A 399 -15.00 24.49 7.33
N ASP A 400 -14.70 23.26 6.92
CA ASP A 400 -14.50 22.89 5.52
C ASP A 400 -15.71 23.27 4.64
N ALA A 401 -16.91 22.90 5.08
CA ALA A 401 -18.14 23.22 4.36
C ALA A 401 -18.36 24.74 4.20
N GLU A 402 -18.07 25.53 5.25
CA GLU A 402 -18.13 26.99 5.17
C GLU A 402 -17.03 27.55 4.26
N ARG A 403 -15.79 27.04 4.32
CA ARG A 403 -14.71 27.45 3.42
C ARG A 403 -15.10 27.28 1.97
N ARG A 404 -15.67 26.12 1.61
CA ARG A 404 -16.14 25.83 0.25
C ARG A 404 -17.24 26.78 -0.20
N ARG A 405 -18.15 27.15 0.72
CA ARG A 405 -19.21 28.14 0.46
C ARG A 405 -18.67 29.56 0.33
N LEU A 406 -17.74 29.97 1.19
CA LEU A 406 -17.28 31.36 1.36
C LEU A 406 -16.05 31.71 0.52
N SER A 407 -15.50 30.75 -0.22
CA SER A 407 -14.34 30.94 -1.08
C SER A 407 -14.41 29.98 -2.28
N PHE A 408 -15.54 29.95 -2.98
CA PHE A 408 -15.64 29.08 -4.16
C PHE A 408 -14.85 29.68 -5.35
N PRO A 409 -13.91 28.95 -5.95
CA PRO A 409 -13.23 29.40 -7.16
C PRO A 409 -14.13 29.21 -8.40
N ALA A 410 -13.71 29.78 -9.53
CA ALA A 410 -14.35 29.50 -10.81
C ALA A 410 -14.30 27.99 -11.11
N LEU A 411 -15.34 27.45 -11.77
CA LEU A 411 -15.44 26.02 -12.06
C LEU A 411 -14.20 25.42 -12.75
N PRO A 412 -13.54 26.09 -13.72
CA PRO A 412 -12.31 25.57 -14.33
C PRO A 412 -11.11 25.48 -13.37
N ASP A 413 -11.12 26.26 -12.28
CA ASP A 413 -10.06 26.34 -11.28
C ASP A 413 -10.46 25.63 -9.98
N LEU A 414 -11.51 24.79 -9.98
CA LEU A 414 -12.01 24.10 -8.78
C LEU A 414 -10.97 23.07 -8.26
N PRO A 415 -10.30 23.32 -7.11
CA PRO A 415 -9.33 22.39 -6.56
C PRO A 415 -10.05 21.25 -5.81
N ALA A 416 -9.34 20.15 -5.59
CA ALA A 416 -9.86 19.00 -4.82
C ALA A 416 -10.25 19.38 -3.38
N SER A 417 -9.63 20.40 -2.78
CA SER A 417 -9.97 20.89 -1.45
C SER A 417 -11.35 21.56 -1.40
N HIS A 418 -11.91 21.92 -2.56
CA HIS A 418 -13.23 22.54 -2.66
C HIS A 418 -14.33 21.59 -3.13
N VAL A 419 -14.04 20.28 -3.18
CA VAL A 419 -15.00 19.23 -3.51
C VAL A 419 -15.26 18.41 -2.24
N SER A 420 -16.52 18.36 -1.79
CA SER A 420 -16.92 17.53 -0.65
C SER A 420 -16.62 16.06 -0.91
N PHE A 421 -16.24 15.34 0.14
CA PHE A 421 -16.03 13.92 0.09
C PHE A 421 -16.94 13.21 1.09
N ALA A 422 -17.82 12.34 0.59
CA ALA A 422 -18.63 11.47 1.43
C ALA A 422 -17.79 10.24 1.82
N ASN A 423 -17.15 10.31 2.97
CA ASN A 423 -16.26 9.25 3.42
C ASN A 423 -17.05 7.99 3.82
N THR A 424 -16.96 6.96 2.97
CA THR A 424 -17.57 5.64 3.19
C THR A 424 -16.57 4.58 3.67
N CYS A 425 -15.28 4.93 3.75
CA CYS A 425 -14.21 4.03 4.13
C CYS A 425 -13.26 4.75 5.08
N ALA A 426 -13.70 4.93 6.32
CA ALA A 426 -12.95 5.65 7.34
C ALA A 426 -11.60 5.01 7.68
N ASP A 427 -11.44 3.70 7.47
CA ASP A 427 -10.15 3.04 7.67
C ASP A 427 -9.10 3.51 6.66
N LEU A 428 -9.51 3.82 5.43
CA LEU A 428 -8.62 4.23 4.33
C LEU A 428 -8.47 5.75 4.23
N TYR A 429 -9.57 6.49 4.40
CA TYR A 429 -9.60 7.95 4.22
C TYR A 429 -9.68 8.71 5.55
N HIS A 430 -9.56 8.00 6.68
CA HIS A 430 -9.61 8.56 8.03
C HIS A 430 -10.83 9.46 8.25
N GLY A 431 -10.61 10.71 8.65
CA GLY A 431 -11.67 11.72 8.85
C GLY A 431 -11.83 12.69 7.68
N ALA A 432 -11.39 12.34 6.46
CA ALA A 432 -11.41 13.27 5.32
C ALA A 432 -12.81 13.82 5.04
N GLU A 433 -12.93 15.16 4.97
CA GLU A 433 -14.17 15.89 4.68
C GLU A 433 -14.24 16.34 3.20
N ASN A 434 -13.08 16.46 2.55
CA ASN A 434 -12.93 16.87 1.16
C ASN A 434 -12.02 15.90 0.36
N VAL A 435 -12.07 16.02 -0.97
CA VAL A 435 -11.32 15.11 -1.88
C VAL A 435 -9.81 15.27 -1.71
N GLN A 436 -9.33 16.48 -1.39
CA GLN A 436 -7.90 16.68 -1.18
C GLN A 436 -7.38 15.92 0.04
N GLU A 437 -8.10 15.93 1.16
CA GLU A 437 -7.78 15.16 2.35
C GLU A 437 -7.82 13.66 2.09
N ALA A 438 -8.79 13.18 1.30
CA ALA A 438 -8.86 11.78 0.91
C ALA A 438 -7.64 11.38 0.05
N LEU A 439 -7.20 12.25 -0.87
CA LEU A 439 -5.98 12.04 -1.66
C LEU A 439 -4.73 12.09 -0.77
N SER A 440 -4.67 12.98 0.21
CA SER A 440 -3.57 13.04 1.19
C SER A 440 -3.50 11.76 2.01
N ALA A 441 -4.65 11.23 2.49
CA ALA A 441 -4.71 9.96 3.20
C ALA A 441 -4.18 8.79 2.34
N LEU A 442 -4.48 8.78 1.03
CA LEU A 442 -3.92 7.79 0.11
C LEU A 442 -2.40 7.93 -0.06
N CYS A 443 -1.87 9.16 -0.07
CA CYS A 443 -0.43 9.39 -0.15
C CYS A 443 0.31 8.98 1.13
N ASP A 444 -0.37 9.02 2.28
CA ASP A 444 0.16 8.65 3.59
C ASP A 444 0.01 7.14 3.90
N LEU A 445 -0.55 6.35 2.98
CA LEU A 445 -0.68 4.90 3.11
C LEU A 445 0.68 4.22 3.30
N ASN A 446 0.82 3.51 4.42
CA ASN A 446 1.96 2.65 4.72
C ASN A 446 1.60 1.18 4.55
N ALA A 447 2.62 0.32 4.50
CA ALA A 447 2.43 -1.13 4.41
C ALA A 447 1.70 -1.72 5.64
N SER A 448 1.67 -1.01 6.78
CA SER A 448 0.89 -1.39 7.97
C SER A 448 -0.61 -1.25 7.75
N ASP A 449 -1.01 -0.36 6.83
CA ASP A 449 -2.39 0.03 6.61
C ASP A 449 -3.04 -0.84 5.52
N VAL A 450 -2.24 -1.68 4.86
CA VAL A 450 -2.67 -2.62 3.82
C VAL A 450 -2.82 -4.01 4.41
N GLY A 451 -4.05 -4.51 4.46
CA GLY A 451 -4.36 -5.87 4.90
C GLY A 451 -3.64 -6.93 4.03
N PHE A 452 -3.18 -8.00 4.67
CA PHE A 452 -2.49 -9.10 4.02
C PHE A 452 -3.19 -10.43 4.34
N ASP A 453 -3.51 -11.21 3.31
CA ASP A 453 -4.11 -12.54 3.47
C ASP A 453 -3.03 -13.64 3.40
N PRO A 454 -2.70 -14.29 4.52
CA PRO A 454 -1.64 -15.31 4.57
C PRO A 454 -2.07 -16.69 4.03
N THR A 455 -3.33 -16.90 3.63
CA THR A 455 -3.86 -18.22 3.24
C THR A 455 -3.07 -18.90 2.10
N GLY A 456 -2.42 -18.12 1.23
CA GLY A 456 -1.58 -18.65 0.14
C GLY A 456 -0.13 -19.01 0.54
N CYS A 457 0.36 -18.53 1.69
CA CYS A 457 1.76 -18.67 2.12
C CYS A 457 1.92 -19.00 3.62
N PRO A 458 1.26 -20.04 4.15
CA PRO A 458 1.17 -20.30 5.59
C PRO A 458 2.52 -20.60 6.26
N ARG A 459 3.53 -21.05 5.51
CA ARG A 459 4.85 -21.39 6.08
C ARG A 459 5.76 -20.19 6.33
N LEU A 460 5.63 -19.10 5.58
CA LEU A 460 6.50 -17.93 5.70
C LEU A 460 5.86 -16.79 6.50
N TYR A 461 4.53 -16.71 6.48
CA TYR A 461 3.78 -15.56 6.96
C TYR A 461 2.60 -16.01 7.82
N ASP A 462 2.85 -16.88 8.79
CA ASP A 462 1.81 -17.30 9.74
C ASP A 462 1.49 -16.14 10.71
N ASN A 463 0.20 -15.91 11.01
CA ASN A 463 -0.30 -14.87 11.93
C ASN A 463 0.15 -13.42 11.63
N VAL A 464 0.04 -13.00 10.37
CA VAL A 464 0.23 -11.59 9.98
C VAL A 464 -1.05 -11.02 9.40
N ASP A 465 -1.39 -9.80 9.82
CA ASP A 465 -2.63 -9.12 9.44
C ASP A 465 -2.41 -8.05 8.35
N ASN A 466 -1.18 -7.57 8.18
CA ASN A 466 -0.81 -6.52 7.23
C ASN A 466 0.50 -6.80 6.49
N VAL A 467 0.75 -6.04 5.42
CA VAL A 467 1.93 -6.20 4.55
C VAL A 467 3.23 -5.89 5.30
N GLN A 468 3.22 -4.92 6.24
CA GLN A 468 4.40 -4.59 7.04
C GLN A 468 4.87 -5.76 7.90
N ASP A 469 3.94 -6.49 8.52
CA ASP A 469 4.24 -7.66 9.33
C ASP A 469 4.76 -8.82 8.48
N ALA A 470 4.19 -9.02 7.28
CA ALA A 470 4.69 -9.98 6.31
C ALA A 470 6.15 -9.67 5.91
N LEU A 471 6.45 -8.42 5.55
CA LEU A 471 7.82 -7.99 5.21
C LEU A 471 8.79 -8.14 6.40
N THR A 472 8.33 -7.82 7.60
CA THR A 472 9.12 -7.97 8.84
C THR A 472 9.45 -9.44 9.10
N ASN A 473 8.51 -10.36 8.84
CA ASN A 473 8.77 -11.79 8.95
C ASN A 473 9.73 -12.30 7.86
N LEU A 474 9.67 -11.75 6.64
CA LEU A 474 10.65 -12.06 5.60
C LEU A 474 12.07 -11.68 6.01
N CYS A 475 12.26 -10.53 6.68
CA CYS A 475 13.57 -10.10 7.18
C CYS A 475 14.14 -10.99 8.30
N LYS A 476 13.31 -11.79 8.98
CA LYS A 476 13.76 -12.74 10.01
C LYS A 476 14.28 -14.05 9.41
N VAL A 477 14.10 -14.27 8.11
CA VAL A 477 14.60 -15.47 7.42
C VAL A 477 16.10 -15.32 7.20
N ASP A 478 16.88 -16.28 7.70
CA ASP A 478 18.33 -16.34 7.50
C ASP A 478 18.66 -16.84 6.09
N PHE A 479 19.15 -15.92 5.24
CA PHE A 479 19.64 -16.21 3.89
C PHE A 479 21.15 -16.50 3.84
N GLY A 480 21.81 -16.61 5.01
CA GLY A 480 23.24 -16.86 5.16
C GLY A 480 23.68 -18.15 4.48
N ILE A 481 24.69 -18.04 3.62
CA ILE A 481 25.23 -19.20 2.90
C ILE A 481 26.13 -20.05 3.82
N GLU A 482 26.43 -19.68 5.08
CA GLU A 482 27.33 -20.46 5.94
C GLU A 482 26.77 -21.85 6.23
N ARG A 483 25.45 -21.97 6.42
CA ARG A 483 24.82 -23.29 6.62
C ARG A 483 24.91 -24.14 5.36
N TYR A 484 24.76 -23.51 4.19
CA TYR A 484 24.96 -24.14 2.89
C TYR A 484 26.43 -24.52 2.63
N LEU A 485 27.38 -23.63 2.94
CA LEU A 485 28.82 -23.85 2.81
C LEU A 485 29.30 -24.92 3.78
N ARG A 486 28.79 -24.99 5.02
CA ARG A 486 29.08 -26.07 5.96
C ARG A 486 28.53 -27.41 5.46
N LEU A 487 27.30 -27.41 4.93
CA LEU A 487 26.72 -28.57 4.27
C LEU A 487 27.51 -29.02 3.04
N MET A 488 28.10 -28.10 2.26
CA MET A 488 28.77 -28.39 0.98
C MET A 488 30.29 -28.59 1.07
N GLN A 489 30.99 -27.87 1.95
CA GLN A 489 32.45 -27.75 2.04
C GLN A 489 33.05 -28.31 3.36
N ASP A 490 32.20 -28.71 4.31
CA ASP A 490 32.54 -29.24 5.66
C ASP A 490 33.22 -28.14 6.47
N TRP A 491 34.53 -28.23 6.68
CA TRP A 491 35.37 -27.20 7.26
C TRP A 491 36.82 -27.37 6.73
N GLY A 492 37.59 -26.29 6.64
CA GLY A 492 38.89 -26.28 5.96
C GLY A 492 39.18 -24.98 5.20
N VAL A 493 40.12 -25.01 4.26
CA VAL A 493 40.40 -23.91 3.31
C VAL A 493 39.37 -23.91 2.17
N VAL A 494 38.41 -22.99 2.17
CA VAL A 494 37.36 -22.91 1.14
C VAL A 494 37.96 -22.59 -0.23
N CYS A 495 38.88 -21.64 -0.29
CA CYS A 495 39.64 -21.30 -1.49
C CYS A 495 40.98 -20.64 -1.12
N GLY A 496 42.00 -20.76 -1.97
CA GLY A 496 43.30 -20.10 -1.76
C GLY A 496 44.14 -20.71 -0.62
N VAL A 497 44.76 -19.85 0.19
CA VAL A 497 45.65 -20.20 1.33
C VAL A 497 46.66 -21.30 1.00
N ILE A 498 47.59 -21.04 0.08
CA ILE A 498 48.61 -22.01 -0.36
C ILE A 498 49.90 -21.79 0.43
N PRO A 499 50.27 -22.68 1.38
CA PRO A 499 51.50 -22.53 2.15
C PRO A 499 52.70 -22.95 1.32
N ARG A 500 53.80 -22.22 1.49
CA ARG A 500 55.07 -22.39 0.80
C ARG A 500 56.21 -21.96 1.72
N ARG A 501 57.43 -22.31 1.35
CA ARG A 501 58.63 -21.74 2.01
C ARG A 501 58.69 -20.24 1.74
N GLY A 502 59.03 -19.47 2.78
CA GLY A 502 59.24 -18.02 2.68
C GLY A 502 60.58 -17.69 2.00
N GLY A 503 61.00 -16.43 2.09
CA GLY A 503 62.26 -15.95 1.51
C GLY A 503 63.53 -16.56 2.13
N SER A 504 63.44 -17.21 3.31
CA SER A 504 64.53 -17.92 3.98
C SER A 504 64.09 -19.31 4.47
N ASP A 505 65.05 -20.13 4.91
CA ASP A 505 64.77 -21.42 5.54
C ASP A 505 64.19 -21.30 6.96
N THR A 506 64.07 -20.11 7.54
CA THR A 506 63.42 -19.88 8.84
C THR A 506 61.96 -19.41 8.71
N ARG A 507 61.51 -19.15 7.47
CA ARG A 507 60.23 -18.52 7.17
C ARG A 507 59.25 -19.40 6.43
N ILE A 508 57.98 -19.18 6.72
CA ILE A 508 56.84 -19.78 6.03
C ILE A 508 55.91 -18.69 5.51
N ALA A 509 55.37 -18.90 4.31
CA ALA A 509 54.45 -17.96 3.67
C ALA A 509 53.20 -18.68 3.19
N TRP A 510 52.09 -17.97 3.01
CA TRP A 510 50.89 -18.47 2.36
C TRP A 510 50.17 -17.40 1.54
N SER A 511 49.37 -17.82 0.55
CA SER A 511 48.56 -16.91 -0.26
C SER A 511 47.30 -16.43 0.49
N ALA A 512 46.66 -15.38 -0.03
CA ALA A 512 45.33 -14.99 0.42
C ALA A 512 44.30 -16.09 0.09
N GLY A 513 43.19 -16.11 0.80
CA GLY A 513 42.11 -17.07 0.59
C GLY A 513 41.04 -16.99 1.68
N THR A 514 40.28 -18.07 1.83
CA THR A 514 39.17 -18.16 2.77
C THR A 514 39.23 -19.49 3.49
N ILE A 515 38.99 -19.48 4.80
CA ILE A 515 38.88 -20.67 5.64
C ILE A 515 37.50 -20.74 6.30
N LEU A 516 37.03 -21.94 6.58
CA LEU A 516 35.81 -22.25 7.32
C LEU A 516 36.23 -23.10 8.51
N ASP A 517 35.99 -22.64 9.73
CA ASP A 517 36.33 -23.38 10.93
C ASP A 517 35.28 -24.45 11.27
N ARG A 518 35.54 -25.24 12.32
CA ARG A 518 34.66 -26.33 12.77
C ARG A 518 33.37 -25.88 13.45
N ALA A 519 33.36 -24.67 13.99
CA ALA A 519 32.16 -24.06 14.54
C ALA A 519 31.22 -23.58 13.41
N GLY A 520 31.75 -23.40 12.20
CA GLY A 520 31.03 -22.96 11.01
C GLY A 520 31.26 -21.49 10.70
N HIS A 521 32.27 -20.87 11.28
CA HIS A 521 32.63 -19.48 10.99
C HIS A 521 33.50 -19.39 9.75
N LEU A 522 33.16 -18.45 8.86
CA LEU A 522 33.92 -18.14 7.66
C LEU A 522 34.92 -17.02 7.97
N GLY A 523 36.19 -17.20 7.61
CA GLY A 523 37.26 -16.23 7.85
C GLY A 523 38.06 -15.96 6.58
N GLU A 524 38.30 -14.68 6.29
CA GLU A 524 39.18 -14.26 5.21
C GLU A 524 40.65 -14.28 5.67
N VAL A 525 41.50 -14.96 4.91
CA VAL A 525 42.93 -15.07 5.17
C VAL A 525 43.69 -14.16 4.22
N ALA A 526 44.43 -13.20 4.76
CA ALA A 526 45.37 -12.39 3.98
C ALA A 526 46.64 -13.18 3.64
N ALA A 527 47.28 -12.83 2.52
CA ALA A 527 48.61 -13.36 2.20
C ALA A 527 49.62 -12.84 3.23
N ASP A 528 50.46 -13.72 3.77
CA ASP A 528 51.42 -13.36 4.82
C ASP A 528 52.68 -14.22 4.74
N GLU A 529 53.78 -13.72 5.33
CA GLU A 529 55.06 -14.41 5.50
C GLU A 529 55.65 -14.14 6.89
N LEU A 530 55.92 -15.21 7.64
CA LEU A 530 56.36 -15.12 9.03
C LEU A 530 57.57 -16.00 9.35
N GLU A 531 58.30 -15.62 10.40
CA GLU A 531 59.35 -16.42 11.03
C GLU A 531 58.72 -17.51 11.90
N ILE A 532 59.06 -18.78 11.65
CA ILE A 532 58.47 -19.93 12.37
C ILE A 532 58.78 -19.83 13.88
N GLY A 533 59.95 -19.30 14.24
CA GLY A 533 60.33 -19.06 15.63
C GLY A 533 59.35 -18.17 16.38
N ARG A 534 58.66 -17.23 15.71
CA ARG A 534 57.65 -16.38 16.35
C ARG A 534 56.39 -17.15 16.75
N ILE A 535 56.03 -18.21 16.03
CA ILE A 535 54.89 -19.05 16.43
C ILE A 535 55.28 -19.87 17.65
N VAL A 536 56.51 -20.39 17.69
CA VAL A 536 57.05 -21.17 18.82
C VAL A 536 57.06 -20.36 20.13
N GLU A 537 57.26 -19.04 20.04
CA GLU A 537 57.22 -18.11 21.17
C GLU A 537 55.80 -17.61 21.53
N SER A 538 54.77 -18.03 20.80
CA SER A 538 53.39 -17.54 20.93
C SER A 538 52.43 -18.56 21.53
N GLU A 539 51.23 -18.12 21.89
CA GLU A 539 50.10 -19.00 22.27
C GLU A 539 49.66 -19.96 21.14
N GLY A 540 50.19 -19.81 19.92
CA GLY A 540 49.94 -20.72 18.81
C GLY A 540 50.76 -22.02 18.83
N PHE A 541 51.60 -22.25 19.85
CA PHE A 541 52.43 -23.45 19.97
C PHE A 541 51.77 -24.52 20.86
N HIS A 542 51.36 -25.66 20.27
CA HIS A 542 50.60 -26.71 20.97
C HIS A 542 51.43 -27.96 21.32
N TYR A 543 52.75 -27.84 21.46
CA TYR A 543 53.62 -28.93 21.92
C TYR A 543 54.01 -28.73 23.38
N ALA A 544 54.20 -29.81 24.13
CA ALA A 544 54.54 -29.71 25.56
C ALA A 544 55.99 -29.26 25.78
N SER A 545 56.89 -29.48 24.81
CA SER A 545 58.28 -29.02 24.86
C SER A 545 58.88 -28.80 23.46
N LEU A 546 59.97 -28.02 23.41
CA LEU A 546 60.77 -27.83 22.19
C LEU A 546 61.39 -29.14 21.68
N ASP A 547 61.71 -30.08 22.57
CA ASP A 547 62.25 -31.39 22.19
C ASP A 547 61.21 -32.27 21.50
N GLU A 548 59.97 -32.23 21.98
CA GLU A 548 58.83 -32.92 21.35
C GLU A 548 58.57 -32.35 19.96
N PHE A 549 58.52 -31.02 19.85
CA PHE A 549 58.38 -30.32 18.59
C PHE A 549 59.54 -30.64 17.63
N ALA A 550 60.80 -30.54 18.06
CA ALA A 550 61.96 -30.84 17.21
C ALA A 550 62.00 -32.30 16.74
N SER A 551 61.45 -33.22 17.53
CA SER A 551 61.27 -34.63 17.18
C SER A 551 60.21 -34.81 16.10
N ALA A 552 59.01 -34.22 16.28
CA ALA A 552 57.92 -34.26 15.31
C ALA A 552 58.28 -33.50 14.00
N PHE A 553 58.93 -32.34 14.12
CA PHE A 553 59.36 -31.49 13.01
C PHE A 553 60.39 -32.20 12.12
N ARG A 554 61.28 -33.03 12.69
CA ARG A 554 62.20 -33.87 11.89
C ARG A 554 61.49 -34.98 11.11
N ARG A 555 60.41 -35.53 11.67
CA ARG A 555 59.60 -36.58 11.04
C ARG A 555 58.55 -36.04 10.06
N GLY A 556 58.34 -34.73 10.03
CA GLY A 556 57.32 -34.10 9.17
C GLY A 556 55.91 -34.17 9.76
N GLU A 557 55.78 -34.38 11.07
CA GLU A 557 54.51 -34.63 11.78
C GLU A 557 53.90 -33.34 12.39
N VAL A 558 54.43 -32.17 12.03
CA VAL A 558 53.96 -30.88 12.57
C VAL A 558 52.91 -30.26 11.64
N CYS A 559 51.69 -30.04 12.13
CA CYS A 559 50.65 -29.30 11.42
C CYS A 559 50.83 -27.79 11.59
N LEU A 560 50.94 -27.05 10.49
CA LEU A 560 50.63 -25.63 10.44
C LEU A 560 49.11 -25.46 10.33
N ALA A 561 48.50 -24.73 11.25
CA ALA A 561 47.06 -24.45 11.27
C ALA A 561 46.74 -22.97 11.46
N LEU A 562 45.55 -22.55 11.05
CA LEU A 562 45.02 -21.21 11.26
C LEU A 562 43.76 -21.26 12.15
N SER A 563 43.52 -20.26 13.00
CA SER A 563 42.26 -20.10 13.71
C SER A 563 41.64 -18.74 13.43
N ILE A 564 40.31 -18.68 13.52
CA ILE A 564 39.53 -17.43 13.46
C ILE A 564 39.29 -16.98 14.90
N GLU A 565 39.76 -15.78 15.25
CA GLU A 565 39.55 -15.17 16.57
C GLU A 565 38.38 -14.19 16.57
N ASP A 566 37.98 -13.74 17.76
CA ASP A 566 36.99 -12.67 17.92
C ASP A 566 37.38 -11.43 17.08
N GLY A 567 36.44 -10.95 16.28
CA GLY A 567 36.68 -9.88 15.30
C GLY A 567 37.24 -10.34 13.94
N GLY A 568 37.26 -11.66 13.66
CA GLY A 568 37.63 -12.21 12.34
C GLY A 568 39.13 -12.27 12.08
N LYS A 569 39.97 -12.02 13.10
CA LYS A 569 41.43 -12.02 12.98
C LYS A 569 41.95 -13.45 12.83
N ILE A 570 42.86 -13.67 11.88
CA ILE A 570 43.48 -14.98 11.64
C ILE A 570 44.78 -15.13 12.44
N ARG A 571 44.91 -16.21 13.21
CA ARG A 571 46.13 -16.55 13.98
C ARG A 571 46.75 -17.87 13.49
N PRO A 572 48.08 -17.95 13.29
CA PRO A 572 48.77 -19.19 12.93
C PRO A 572 49.18 -20.02 14.15
N HIS A 573 49.20 -21.34 14.00
CA HIS A 573 49.46 -22.34 15.04
C HIS A 573 50.37 -23.46 14.54
N LEU A 574 51.19 -24.01 15.44
CA LEU A 574 51.94 -25.26 15.25
C LEU A 574 51.38 -26.30 16.21
N ALA A 575 50.78 -27.35 15.66
CA ALA A 575 50.09 -28.37 16.45
C ALA A 575 50.45 -29.80 16.01
N PRO A 576 50.37 -30.79 16.91
CA PRO A 576 50.36 -32.20 16.52
C PRO A 576 49.04 -32.54 15.81
N GLU A 577 49.05 -33.59 14.99
CA GLU A 577 47.88 -34.06 14.22
C GLU A 577 46.65 -34.28 15.13
N THR A 578 46.85 -34.87 16.30
CA THR A 578 45.79 -35.13 17.29
C THR A 578 45.08 -33.87 17.78
N ARG A 579 45.78 -32.73 17.82
CA ARG A 579 45.19 -31.43 18.20
C ARG A 579 44.61 -30.70 17.00
N ALA A 580 45.28 -30.75 15.86
CA ALA A 580 44.82 -30.15 14.61
C ALA A 580 43.49 -30.75 14.11
N PHE A 581 43.27 -32.05 14.37
CA PHE A 581 42.10 -32.80 13.92
C PHE A 581 41.21 -33.37 15.05
N GLY A 582 41.38 -32.97 16.32
CA GLY A 582 40.72 -33.65 17.47
C GLY A 582 39.18 -33.64 17.45
N PRO A 583 38.44 -34.14 18.46
CA PRO A 583 37.83 -35.51 18.46
C PRO A 583 37.71 -36.25 17.11
N LYS A 584 37.68 -37.60 17.16
CA LYS A 584 37.68 -38.51 15.99
C LYS A 584 36.83 -37.99 14.83
N ASP A 585 37.51 -37.65 13.74
CA ASP A 585 36.92 -37.08 12.53
C ASP A 585 36.98 -38.12 11.40
N PRO A 586 35.88 -38.85 11.13
CA PRO A 586 35.91 -39.99 10.22
C PRO A 586 36.00 -39.53 8.76
N THR A 587 36.99 -40.02 8.01
CA THR A 587 37.09 -39.83 6.56
C THR A 587 36.11 -40.73 5.81
N PHE A 588 35.76 -40.36 4.57
CA PHE A 588 34.97 -41.20 3.66
C PHE A 588 35.49 -42.65 3.61
N LEU A 589 36.80 -42.81 3.41
CA LEU A 589 37.45 -44.12 3.32
C LEU A 589 37.34 -44.92 4.63
N SER A 590 37.43 -44.25 5.79
CA SER A 590 37.28 -44.93 7.08
C SER A 590 35.85 -45.42 7.31
N VAL A 591 34.83 -44.61 6.99
CA VAL A 591 33.41 -45.00 7.13
C VAL A 591 33.05 -46.14 6.18
N PHE A 592 33.56 -46.08 4.94
CA PHE A 592 33.32 -47.13 3.95
C PHE A 592 33.98 -48.46 4.33
N THR A 593 35.26 -48.42 4.71
CA THR A 593 36.02 -49.62 5.10
C THR A 593 35.40 -50.28 6.32
N ASP A 594 35.02 -49.49 7.32
CA ASP A 594 34.33 -49.99 8.52
C ASP A 594 32.97 -50.64 8.20
N CYS A 595 32.21 -50.09 7.25
CA CYS A 595 30.92 -50.68 6.84
C CYS A 595 31.12 -52.00 6.10
N ARG A 596 32.03 -52.02 5.12
CA ARG A 596 32.32 -53.20 4.30
C ARG A 596 32.85 -54.36 5.14
N ASP A 597 33.78 -54.09 6.05
CA ASP A 597 34.40 -55.14 6.87
C ASP A 597 33.39 -55.79 7.82
N ARG A 598 32.34 -55.06 8.23
CA ARG A 598 31.19 -55.57 8.98
C ARG A 598 30.18 -56.33 8.12
N LYS A 599 30.03 -55.99 6.84
CA LYS A 599 29.05 -56.58 5.90
C LYS A 599 29.75 -57.35 4.78
N ARG A 600 30.24 -58.57 5.04
CA ARG A 600 30.97 -59.39 4.04
C ARG A 600 30.06 -59.95 2.94
N PRO A 601 30.49 -59.98 1.66
CA PRO A 601 29.73 -60.59 0.55
C PRO A 601 29.41 -62.07 0.78
N PHE A 602 28.33 -62.57 0.19
CA PHE A 602 27.96 -63.99 0.22
C PHE A 602 28.82 -64.79 -0.78
N ASP A 603 29.33 -65.96 -0.36
CA ASP A 603 30.20 -66.79 -1.20
C ASP A 603 29.38 -67.72 -2.12
N PHE A 604 28.89 -67.18 -3.23
CA PHE A 604 28.16 -67.95 -4.24
C PHE A 604 29.02 -69.04 -4.90
N LYS A 605 30.35 -68.86 -4.96
CA LYS A 605 31.27 -69.79 -5.63
C LYS A 605 31.51 -71.04 -4.80
N GLY A 606 31.79 -70.87 -3.51
CA GLY A 606 31.92 -71.97 -2.56
C GLY A 606 30.63 -72.80 -2.46
N ASP A 607 29.48 -72.13 -2.58
CA ASP A 607 28.15 -72.75 -2.53
C ASP A 607 27.93 -73.77 -3.65
N LEU A 608 28.24 -73.39 -4.90
CA LEU A 608 28.01 -74.26 -6.05
C LEU A 608 29.01 -75.41 -6.14
N VAL A 609 30.28 -75.16 -5.82
CA VAL A 609 31.33 -76.21 -5.79
C VAL A 609 30.97 -77.31 -4.78
N ALA A 610 30.28 -76.96 -3.69
CA ALA A 610 29.82 -77.90 -2.68
C ALA A 610 28.59 -78.74 -3.10
N ALA A 611 27.96 -78.48 -4.26
CA ALA A 611 26.78 -79.20 -4.71
C ALA A 611 27.10 -80.64 -5.20
N PRO A 612 26.22 -81.64 -4.93
CA PRO A 612 26.43 -83.02 -5.38
C PRO A 612 26.53 -83.15 -6.92
N GLU A 613 27.50 -83.93 -7.42
CA GLU A 613 27.74 -84.15 -8.86
C GLU A 613 26.47 -84.56 -9.64
N THR A 614 25.63 -85.41 -9.05
CA THR A 614 24.38 -85.88 -9.67
C THR A 614 23.39 -84.76 -10.00
N ASN A 615 23.54 -83.58 -9.38
CA ASN A 615 22.63 -82.45 -9.52
C ASN A 615 23.22 -81.31 -10.35
N LYS A 616 24.55 -81.29 -10.59
CA LYS A 616 25.23 -80.19 -11.28
C LYS A 616 24.66 -79.92 -12.66
N ALA A 617 24.29 -80.96 -13.41
CA ALA A 617 23.70 -80.78 -14.73
C ALA A 617 22.36 -80.03 -14.72
N VAL A 618 21.58 -80.14 -13.64
CA VAL A 618 20.32 -79.41 -13.43
C VAL A 618 20.58 -77.99 -12.97
N LEU A 619 21.55 -77.80 -12.07
CA LEU A 619 21.94 -76.48 -11.57
C LEU A 619 22.55 -75.62 -12.68
N ASP A 620 23.36 -76.20 -13.57
CA ASP A 620 23.86 -75.54 -14.77
C ASP A 620 22.71 -74.92 -15.57
N LYS A 621 21.60 -75.66 -15.79
CA LYS A 621 20.45 -75.13 -16.53
C LYS A 621 19.86 -73.89 -15.85
N VAL A 622 19.71 -73.93 -14.52
CA VAL A 622 19.18 -72.81 -13.72
C VAL A 622 20.13 -71.60 -13.76
N ILE A 623 21.42 -71.84 -13.66
CA ILE A 623 22.48 -70.83 -13.64
C ILE A 623 22.63 -70.18 -15.03
N TYR A 624 22.61 -70.98 -16.11
CA TYR A 624 22.57 -70.45 -17.47
C TYR A 624 21.32 -69.66 -17.77
N GLY A 625 20.17 -70.13 -17.27
CA GLY A 625 18.93 -69.39 -17.38
C GLY A 625 18.94 -68.07 -16.63
N ALA A 626 19.67 -67.99 -15.50
CA ALA A 626 19.83 -66.77 -14.72
C ALA A 626 20.76 -65.77 -15.41
N ALA A 627 21.80 -66.27 -16.10
CA ALA A 627 22.74 -65.46 -16.87
C ALA A 627 22.15 -64.94 -18.18
N SER A 628 21.36 -65.75 -18.90
CA SER A 628 20.70 -65.34 -20.14
C SER A 628 19.21 -65.73 -20.14
N PRO A 629 18.30 -64.75 -19.99
CA PRO A 629 16.85 -64.98 -20.03
C PRO A 629 16.37 -65.56 -21.37
N LYS A 630 17.08 -65.24 -22.46
CA LYS A 630 16.74 -65.70 -23.82
C LYS A 630 17.16 -67.15 -24.04
N LEU A 631 18.26 -67.60 -23.42
CA LEU A 631 18.65 -69.02 -23.40
C LEU A 631 17.70 -69.88 -22.55
N ALA A 632 17.18 -69.32 -21.45
CA ALA A 632 16.19 -69.99 -20.60
C ALA A 632 14.90 -70.35 -21.36
N GLY A 633 14.50 -69.52 -22.34
CA GLY A 633 13.25 -69.69 -23.10
C GLY A 633 13.21 -70.92 -24.01
N GLY A 634 14.36 -71.46 -24.40
CA GLY A 634 14.47 -72.65 -25.26
C GLY A 634 14.66 -73.97 -24.51
N GLN A 635 14.81 -73.94 -23.19
CA GLN A 635 15.23 -75.08 -22.37
C GLN A 635 14.12 -75.55 -21.44
N LYS A 636 14.18 -76.82 -21.01
CA LYS A 636 13.13 -77.46 -20.20
C LYS A 636 13.74 -78.26 -19.05
N LEU A 637 13.05 -78.25 -17.92
CA LEU A 637 13.30 -79.17 -16.81
C LEU A 637 12.24 -80.26 -16.81
N SER A 638 12.66 -81.52 -16.92
CA SER A 638 11.78 -82.66 -16.71
C SER A 638 11.23 -82.67 -15.29
N SER A 639 10.13 -83.38 -15.06
CA SER A 639 9.47 -83.45 -13.74
C SER A 639 10.39 -83.93 -12.59
N SER A 640 11.42 -84.73 -12.88
CA SER A 640 12.44 -85.12 -11.88
C SER A 640 13.46 -84.01 -11.61
N GLU A 641 13.86 -83.25 -12.63
CA GLU A 641 14.82 -82.16 -12.50
C GLU A 641 14.21 -80.94 -11.80
N GLN A 642 12.91 -80.68 -12.01
CA GLN A 642 12.17 -79.59 -11.33
C GLN A 642 12.26 -79.70 -9.80
N ARG A 643 12.13 -80.91 -9.24
CA ARG A 643 12.27 -81.13 -7.79
C ARG A 643 13.68 -80.85 -7.27
N VAL A 644 14.70 -81.14 -8.08
CA VAL A 644 16.10 -80.89 -7.73
C VAL A 644 16.38 -79.38 -7.75
N ALA A 645 15.91 -78.68 -8.79
CA ALA A 645 16.08 -77.25 -8.94
C ALA A 645 15.39 -76.46 -7.81
N ARG A 646 14.11 -76.74 -7.52
CA ARG A 646 13.36 -76.10 -6.42
C ARG A 646 14.03 -76.27 -5.07
N LYS A 647 14.40 -77.51 -4.75
CA LYS A 647 15.03 -77.80 -3.46
C LYS A 647 16.35 -77.02 -3.29
N TYR A 648 17.11 -76.88 -4.37
CA TYR A 648 18.36 -76.11 -4.33
C TYR A 648 18.11 -74.61 -4.14
N THR A 649 17.18 -74.01 -4.89
CA THR A 649 16.87 -72.58 -4.76
C THR A 649 16.30 -72.25 -3.38
N ASP A 650 15.43 -73.10 -2.82
CA ASP A 650 14.86 -72.88 -1.48
C ASP A 650 15.94 -72.96 -0.38
N ASP A 651 16.86 -73.91 -0.48
CA ASP A 651 17.98 -74.04 0.45
C ASP A 651 18.96 -72.86 0.34
N LEU A 652 19.23 -72.40 -0.88
CA LEU A 652 20.09 -71.25 -1.15
C LEU A 652 19.52 -69.97 -0.53
N VAL A 653 18.20 -69.73 -0.66
CA VAL A 653 17.51 -68.62 0.02
C VAL A 653 17.72 -68.69 1.52
N GLY A 654 17.49 -69.87 2.12
CA GLY A 654 17.64 -70.06 3.58
C GLY A 654 19.08 -69.92 4.09
N ARG A 655 20.09 -70.27 3.29
CA ARG A 655 21.51 -70.03 3.62
C ARG A 655 21.87 -68.56 3.48
N TYR A 656 21.44 -67.90 2.42
CA TYR A 656 21.68 -66.48 2.21
C TYR A 656 21.08 -65.61 3.33
N THR A 657 19.81 -65.83 3.68
CA THR A 657 19.14 -65.08 4.77
C THR A 657 19.89 -65.21 6.10
N ARG A 658 20.42 -66.40 6.41
CA ARG A 658 21.24 -66.63 7.62
C ARG A 658 22.59 -65.93 7.58
N HIS A 659 23.26 -65.88 6.41
CA HIS A 659 24.54 -65.18 6.25
C HIS A 659 24.39 -63.68 6.44
N VAL A 660 23.32 -63.10 5.89
CA VAL A 660 23.08 -61.65 5.98
C VAL A 660 22.69 -61.23 7.40
N GLY A 661 21.82 -62.00 8.06
CA GLY A 661 21.40 -61.72 9.44
C GLY A 661 20.68 -60.38 9.64
N ASP A 662 20.08 -59.82 8.58
CA ASP A 662 19.37 -58.54 8.55
C ASP A 662 17.91 -58.77 8.10
N ASP A 663 16.97 -58.54 9.02
CA ASP A 663 15.53 -58.77 8.81
C ASP A 663 14.92 -57.86 7.73
N GLU A 664 15.52 -56.70 7.45
CA GLU A 664 15.07 -55.82 6.37
C GLU A 664 15.46 -56.39 5.01
N VAL A 665 16.72 -56.83 4.86
CA VAL A 665 17.22 -57.44 3.63
C VAL A 665 16.50 -58.76 3.35
N ALA A 666 16.24 -59.56 4.39
CA ALA A 666 15.50 -60.81 4.29
C ALA A 666 14.05 -60.61 3.79
N ARG A 667 13.35 -59.60 4.31
CA ARG A 667 12.01 -59.22 3.84
C ARG A 667 12.03 -58.72 2.40
N GLY A 668 13.04 -57.94 2.03
CA GLY A 668 13.23 -57.46 0.66
C GLY A 668 13.38 -58.60 -0.35
N LEU A 669 14.24 -59.59 -0.05
CA LEU A 669 14.39 -60.78 -0.88
C LEU A 669 13.09 -61.59 -0.98
N THR A 670 12.39 -61.76 0.13
CA THR A 670 11.10 -62.48 0.17
C THR A 670 10.06 -61.81 -0.73
N ALA A 671 9.99 -60.49 -0.72
CA ALA A 671 9.09 -59.73 -1.58
C ALA A 671 9.44 -59.88 -3.07
N ARG A 672 10.73 -59.82 -3.44
CA ARG A 672 11.18 -60.05 -4.83
C ARG A 672 10.81 -61.45 -5.32
N ILE A 673 10.96 -62.47 -4.47
CA ILE A 673 10.59 -63.84 -4.83
C ILE A 673 9.07 -63.96 -5.02
N ALA A 674 8.25 -63.30 -4.19
CA ALA A 674 6.80 -63.27 -4.36
C ALA A 674 6.38 -62.60 -5.68
N GLU A 675 7.08 -61.54 -6.11
CA GLU A 675 6.84 -60.88 -7.40
C GLU A 675 7.23 -61.78 -8.59
N ILE A 676 8.33 -62.51 -8.47
CA ILE A 676 8.71 -63.54 -9.46
C ILE A 676 7.63 -64.62 -9.54
N ASP A 677 7.06 -65.04 -8.41
CA ASP A 677 5.99 -66.04 -8.36
C ASP A 677 4.69 -65.54 -8.97
N GLU A 678 4.42 -64.25 -8.86
CA GLU A 678 3.26 -63.63 -9.48
C GLU A 678 3.40 -63.54 -11.00
N SER A 679 4.60 -63.21 -11.48
CA SER A 679 4.91 -62.97 -12.89
C SER A 679 5.21 -64.23 -13.70
N VAL A 680 5.78 -65.26 -13.07
CA VAL A 680 6.08 -66.55 -13.69
C VAL A 680 5.37 -67.64 -12.89
N ARG A 681 4.25 -68.13 -13.45
CA ARG A 681 3.40 -69.16 -12.84
C ARG A 681 3.49 -70.48 -13.62
N PRO A 682 4.49 -71.33 -13.35
CA PRO A 682 4.61 -72.63 -14.00
C PRO A 682 3.37 -73.51 -13.79
N ASP A 683 2.67 -73.33 -12.66
CA ASP A 683 1.52 -74.14 -12.29
C ASP A 683 0.28 -73.91 -13.14
N ASP A 684 0.16 -72.74 -13.77
CA ASP A 684 -0.96 -72.39 -14.65
C ASP A 684 -0.81 -72.96 -16.07
N ALA A 685 0.35 -73.54 -16.39
CA ALA A 685 0.64 -74.15 -17.68
C ALA A 685 0.69 -75.68 -17.60
N SER A 686 0.57 -76.35 -18.75
CA SER A 686 0.74 -77.80 -18.88
C SER A 686 1.72 -78.19 -19.99
N GLY A 687 2.25 -79.41 -19.91
CA GLY A 687 3.19 -79.94 -20.90
C GLY A 687 4.52 -79.16 -20.96
N THR A 688 5.06 -79.01 -22.16
CA THR A 688 6.38 -78.42 -22.42
C THR A 688 6.50 -76.94 -22.05
N VAL A 689 5.38 -76.20 -22.00
CA VAL A 689 5.35 -74.79 -21.59
C VAL A 689 5.57 -74.67 -20.08
N ARG A 690 4.97 -75.56 -19.29
CA ARG A 690 5.18 -75.64 -17.84
C ARG A 690 6.65 -75.91 -17.51
N GLU A 691 7.29 -76.83 -18.23
CA GLU A 691 8.69 -77.19 -18.01
C GLU A 691 9.67 -76.04 -18.26
N ALA A 692 9.37 -75.18 -19.25
CA ALA A 692 10.16 -73.98 -19.55
C ALA A 692 9.91 -72.84 -18.54
N LEU A 693 8.64 -72.62 -18.15
CA LEU A 693 8.30 -71.62 -17.12
C LEU A 693 8.91 -71.98 -15.76
N PHE A 694 8.99 -73.27 -15.43
CA PHE A 694 9.62 -73.72 -14.17
C PHE A 694 11.10 -73.37 -14.14
N LEU A 695 11.83 -73.65 -15.21
CA LEU A 695 13.25 -73.26 -15.34
C LEU A 695 13.42 -71.74 -15.21
N LYS A 696 12.57 -70.98 -15.90
CA LYS A 696 12.61 -69.51 -15.88
C LYS A 696 12.42 -68.96 -14.46
N ARG A 697 11.50 -69.52 -13.68
CA ARG A 697 11.30 -69.10 -12.29
C ARG A 697 12.55 -69.34 -11.44
N GLU A 698 13.13 -70.55 -11.47
CA GLU A 698 14.29 -70.86 -10.62
C GLU A 698 15.52 -70.02 -10.97
N ALA A 699 15.71 -69.75 -12.26
CA ALA A 699 16.73 -68.83 -12.74
C ALA A 699 16.55 -67.41 -12.17
N LEU A 700 15.31 -66.91 -12.16
CA LEU A 700 14.99 -65.58 -11.62
C LEU A 700 15.17 -65.51 -10.10
N VAL A 701 14.81 -66.56 -9.37
CA VAL A 701 15.03 -66.62 -7.91
C VAL A 701 16.51 -66.64 -7.59
N TYR A 702 17.32 -67.42 -8.31
CA TYR A 702 18.78 -67.40 -8.16
C TYR A 702 19.36 -66.01 -8.41
N LYS A 703 18.92 -65.34 -9.47
CA LYS A 703 19.32 -63.96 -9.81
C LYS A 703 18.95 -62.95 -8.72
N ALA A 704 17.75 -63.05 -8.16
CA ALA A 704 17.26 -62.14 -7.12
C ALA A 704 18.11 -62.17 -5.84
N ILE A 705 18.64 -63.33 -5.45
CA ILE A 705 19.52 -63.47 -4.28
C ILE A 705 20.83 -62.70 -4.51
N ARG A 706 21.43 -62.84 -5.70
CA ARG A 706 22.68 -62.16 -6.09
C ARG A 706 22.51 -60.64 -6.07
N GLU A 707 21.48 -60.13 -6.74
CA GLU A 707 21.21 -58.70 -6.81
C GLU A 707 20.93 -58.09 -5.44
N THR A 708 20.27 -58.84 -4.54
CA THR A 708 20.03 -58.39 -3.17
C THR A 708 21.34 -58.24 -2.39
N ASP A 709 22.32 -59.14 -2.57
CA ASP A 709 23.62 -59.00 -1.90
C ASP A 709 24.44 -57.84 -2.45
N GLU A 710 24.42 -57.65 -3.77
CA GLU A 710 25.06 -56.51 -4.42
C GLU A 710 24.49 -55.16 -3.93
N GLU A 711 23.17 -55.06 -3.77
CA GLU A 711 22.51 -53.88 -3.21
C GLU A 711 22.91 -53.63 -1.76
N ARG A 712 23.03 -54.68 -0.95
CA ARG A 712 23.45 -54.59 0.45
C ARG A 712 24.86 -54.02 0.58
N ILE A 713 25.80 -54.48 -0.25
CA ILE A 713 27.18 -53.96 -0.26
C ILE A 713 27.23 -52.55 -0.84
N ARG A 714 26.44 -52.27 -1.88
CA ARG A 714 26.32 -50.94 -2.48
C ARG A 714 25.84 -49.89 -1.48
N ARG A 715 24.89 -50.21 -0.59
CA ARG A 715 24.46 -49.28 0.49
C ARG A 715 25.62 -48.83 1.38
N CYS A 716 26.62 -49.70 1.67
CA CYS A 716 27.79 -49.29 2.46
C CYS A 716 28.61 -48.18 1.79
N LEU A 717 28.71 -48.19 0.46
CA LEU A 717 29.34 -47.11 -0.30
C LEU A 717 28.49 -45.85 -0.22
N CYS A 718 27.19 -45.97 -0.50
CA CYS A 718 26.27 -44.83 -0.61
C CYS A 718 26.09 -44.05 0.70
N ASP A 719 26.03 -44.76 1.83
CA ASP A 719 25.93 -44.13 3.15
C ASP A 719 27.26 -43.48 3.58
N ALA A 720 28.40 -43.94 3.06
CA ALA A 720 29.72 -43.43 3.41
C ALA A 720 30.09 -42.13 2.68
N VAL A 721 29.49 -41.85 1.51
CA VAL A 721 29.81 -40.68 0.64
C VAL A 721 29.71 -39.33 1.38
N LEU A 722 28.80 -39.22 2.34
CA LEU A 722 28.62 -38.04 3.18
C LEU A 722 28.78 -38.42 4.66
N PRO A 723 30.02 -38.47 5.20
CA PRO A 723 30.22 -38.71 6.63
C PRO A 723 29.56 -37.59 7.45
N ARG A 724 29.03 -37.93 8.63
CA ARG A 724 28.40 -36.94 9.53
C ARG A 724 29.41 -35.89 9.97
N CYS A 725 28.98 -34.63 10.04
CA CYS A 725 29.82 -33.54 10.53
C CYS A 725 30.34 -33.82 11.96
N PRO A 726 31.64 -33.64 12.24
CA PRO A 726 32.19 -33.83 13.57
C PRO A 726 31.70 -32.75 14.54
N THR A 727 31.65 -33.05 15.83
CA THR A 727 31.39 -32.03 16.86
C THR A 727 32.53 -31.00 16.87
N PRO A 728 32.26 -29.68 17.08
CA PRO A 728 33.27 -28.62 16.94
C PRO A 728 34.48 -28.72 17.89
N GLY A 729 34.34 -29.42 19.02
CA GLY A 729 35.37 -29.48 20.06
C GLY A 729 35.57 -28.13 20.77
N ASP A 730 36.60 -28.05 21.61
CA ASP A 730 36.93 -26.81 22.35
C ASP A 730 37.78 -25.84 21.52
N PRO A 731 37.53 -24.51 21.61
CA PRO A 731 38.33 -23.50 20.93
C PRO A 731 39.79 -23.47 21.45
N PRO A 732 40.76 -22.96 20.66
CA PRO A 732 40.60 -22.45 19.30
C PRO A 732 40.29 -23.56 18.28
N HIS A 733 39.38 -23.27 17.34
CA HIS A 733 39.03 -24.18 16.25
C HIS A 733 40.08 -24.09 15.14
N LEU A 734 41.03 -25.03 15.15
CA LEU A 734 42.17 -25.04 14.24
C LEU A 734 41.78 -25.54 12.84
N VAL A 735 42.25 -24.84 11.80
CA VAL A 735 42.15 -25.20 10.38
C VAL A 735 43.54 -25.55 9.85
N PRO A 736 43.91 -26.84 9.74
CA PRO A 736 45.25 -27.23 9.33
C PRO A 736 45.46 -27.06 7.81
N ILE A 737 46.57 -26.42 7.44
CA ILE A 737 46.86 -25.98 6.07
C ILE A 737 48.11 -26.64 5.44
N ALA A 738 49.06 -27.14 6.24
CA ALA A 738 50.24 -27.90 5.78
C ALA A 738 50.88 -28.75 6.89
N CYS A 739 51.63 -29.78 6.52
CA CYS A 739 52.63 -30.38 7.41
C CYS A 739 54.01 -29.78 7.13
N LEU A 740 54.80 -29.59 8.19
CA LEU A 740 56.12 -29.00 8.12
C LEU A 740 57.19 -30.00 8.54
N ARG A 741 58.30 -30.02 7.78
CA ARG A 741 59.50 -30.77 8.12
C ARG A 741 60.72 -29.87 8.22
N GLY A 742 61.56 -30.10 9.22
CA GLY A 742 62.82 -29.38 9.33
C GLY A 742 63.66 -29.78 10.54
N LEU A 743 64.61 -28.92 10.89
CA LEU A 743 65.58 -29.12 11.95
C LEU A 743 65.54 -27.96 12.95
N VAL A 744 65.87 -28.25 14.20
CA VAL A 744 66.11 -27.23 15.24
C VAL A 744 67.58 -27.34 15.63
N GLU A 745 68.38 -26.34 15.25
CA GLU A 745 69.84 -26.30 15.48
C GLU A 745 70.22 -24.97 16.14
N GLY A 746 70.96 -25.02 17.25
CA GLY A 746 71.45 -23.81 17.93
C GLY A 746 70.37 -22.85 18.44
N GLY A 747 69.13 -23.33 18.67
CA GLY A 747 67.99 -22.51 19.06
C GLY A 747 67.22 -21.88 17.88
N GLN A 748 67.62 -22.13 16.62
CA GLN A 748 66.90 -21.69 15.44
C GLN A 748 66.12 -22.84 14.79
N VAL A 749 64.89 -22.55 14.36
CA VAL A 749 64.00 -23.49 13.65
C VAL A 749 64.17 -23.29 12.14
N ARG A 750 64.69 -24.31 11.44
CA ARG A 750 64.94 -24.30 9.99
C ARG A 750 64.01 -25.27 9.27
N LEU A 751 63.16 -24.74 8.42
CA LEU A 751 62.21 -25.40 7.53
C LEU A 751 62.90 -25.97 6.29
N GLN A 752 62.77 -27.29 6.12
CA GLN A 752 63.25 -28.01 4.94
C GLN A 752 62.13 -28.22 3.92
N GLU A 753 60.94 -28.59 4.39
CA GLU A 753 59.83 -29.04 3.55
C GLU A 753 58.49 -28.51 4.07
N VAL A 754 57.61 -28.14 3.14
CA VAL A 754 56.21 -27.81 3.40
C VAL A 754 55.37 -28.73 2.53
N CYS A 755 54.67 -29.68 3.15
CA CYS A 755 53.70 -30.53 2.46
C CYS A 755 52.30 -29.91 2.62
N PRO A 756 51.71 -29.28 1.57
CA PRO A 756 50.36 -28.71 1.68
C PRO A 756 49.26 -29.80 1.71
N HIS A 757 49.59 -31.08 1.55
CA HIS A 757 48.60 -32.16 1.44
C HIS A 757 48.43 -32.94 2.73
N CYS A 758 49.54 -33.23 3.40
CA CYS A 758 49.66 -34.23 4.45
C CYS A 758 48.82 -33.91 5.71
N CYS A 759 48.55 -32.61 5.97
CA CYS A 759 47.78 -32.14 7.13
C CYS A 759 46.49 -31.40 6.72
N ARG A 760 46.06 -31.43 5.44
CA ARG A 760 44.80 -30.78 5.04
C ARG A 760 43.64 -31.76 5.11
N LYS A 761 42.61 -31.44 5.91
CA LYS A 761 41.39 -32.26 5.96
C LYS A 761 40.74 -32.44 4.58
N GLN A 762 40.75 -31.39 3.76
CA GLN A 762 40.13 -31.41 2.43
C GLN A 762 40.82 -32.36 1.47
N ALA A 763 42.08 -32.75 1.71
CA ALA A 763 42.78 -33.77 0.94
C ALA A 763 42.28 -35.21 1.26
N MET A 764 41.45 -35.38 2.30
CA MET A 764 41.09 -36.69 2.87
C MET A 764 39.56 -36.96 2.86
N SER A 765 38.77 -36.18 2.12
CA SER A 765 37.32 -36.36 1.97
C SER A 765 36.89 -36.42 0.50
N TRP A 766 35.65 -36.85 0.21
CA TRP A 766 35.06 -36.80 -1.15
C TRP A 766 35.17 -35.41 -1.81
N ARG A 767 35.29 -34.36 -0.98
CA ARG A 767 35.39 -32.96 -1.38
C ARG A 767 36.80 -32.58 -1.88
N MET A 768 37.80 -33.46 -1.71
CA MET A 768 39.16 -33.35 -2.31
C MET A 768 39.11 -33.22 -3.83
N VAL A 769 38.22 -33.99 -4.47
CA VAL A 769 38.09 -34.05 -5.92
C VAL A 769 37.70 -32.67 -6.48
N GLN A 770 36.89 -31.90 -5.76
CA GLN A 770 36.46 -30.56 -6.19
C GLN A 770 37.59 -29.52 -6.18
N TYR A 771 38.52 -29.61 -5.23
CA TYR A 771 39.60 -28.63 -5.09
C TYR A 771 40.76 -28.91 -6.04
N TYR A 772 41.10 -30.17 -6.27
CA TYR A 772 42.28 -30.55 -7.05
C TYR A 772 41.97 -31.02 -8.48
N THR A 773 40.76 -31.54 -8.74
CA THR A 773 40.40 -32.14 -10.04
C THR A 773 38.91 -31.95 -10.35
N ALA A 774 38.48 -30.70 -10.52
CA ALA A 774 37.07 -30.35 -10.73
C ALA A 774 36.39 -31.15 -11.86
N GLU A 775 37.12 -31.48 -12.93
CA GLU A 775 36.62 -32.26 -14.08
C GLU A 775 36.37 -33.74 -13.74
N LEU A 776 37.16 -34.33 -12.84
CA LEU A 776 36.95 -35.71 -12.35
C LEU A 776 35.76 -35.78 -11.39
N ARG A 777 35.48 -34.69 -10.65
CA ARG A 777 34.38 -34.63 -9.67
C ARG A 777 33.04 -34.90 -10.34
N ASP A 778 32.75 -34.25 -11.45
CA ASP A 778 31.43 -34.35 -12.07
C ASP A 778 31.21 -35.73 -12.71
N GLY A 779 32.24 -36.33 -13.31
CA GLY A 779 32.20 -37.70 -13.79
C GLY A 779 32.02 -38.73 -12.68
N LEU A 780 32.78 -38.58 -11.59
CA LEU A 780 32.73 -39.48 -10.45
C LEU A 780 31.44 -39.32 -9.62
N ALA A 781 30.95 -38.10 -9.45
CA ALA A 781 29.67 -37.79 -8.80
C ALA A 781 28.48 -38.27 -9.64
N ALA A 782 28.53 -38.14 -10.98
CA ALA A 782 27.53 -38.73 -11.86
C ALA A 782 27.53 -40.27 -11.77
N THR A 783 28.71 -40.88 -11.64
CA THR A 783 28.86 -42.33 -11.49
C THR A 783 28.31 -42.81 -10.15
N VAL A 784 28.70 -42.17 -9.03
CA VAL A 784 28.16 -42.48 -7.69
C VAL A 784 26.66 -42.21 -7.63
N LYS A 785 26.17 -41.13 -8.24
CA LYS A 785 24.73 -40.85 -8.34
C LYS A 785 24.01 -41.97 -9.09
N THR A 786 24.54 -42.43 -10.20
CA THR A 786 23.95 -43.53 -10.98
C THR A 786 24.01 -44.85 -10.22
N TYR A 787 25.07 -45.08 -9.45
CA TYR A 787 25.27 -46.31 -8.68
C TYR A 787 24.41 -46.35 -7.41
N CYS A 788 24.32 -45.24 -6.67
CA CYS A 788 23.59 -45.13 -5.41
C CYS A 788 22.11 -44.79 -5.59
N CYS A 789 21.76 -44.10 -6.67
CA CYS A 789 20.41 -43.72 -7.03
C CYS A 789 20.15 -44.10 -8.51
N PRO A 790 20.14 -45.41 -8.85
CA PRO A 790 19.91 -45.83 -10.22
C PRO A 790 18.56 -45.29 -10.71
N PRO A 791 18.50 -44.66 -11.90
CA PRO A 791 17.23 -44.19 -12.45
C PRO A 791 16.29 -45.39 -12.65
N PRO A 792 14.97 -45.24 -12.45
CA PRO A 792 14.02 -46.32 -12.69
C PRO A 792 14.14 -46.81 -14.14
N GLU A 793 13.93 -48.12 -14.36
CA GLU A 793 13.95 -48.71 -15.70
C GLU A 793 13.03 -47.92 -16.64
N LYS A 794 13.59 -47.40 -17.73
CA LYS A 794 12.78 -46.72 -18.74
C LYS A 794 11.86 -47.75 -19.39
N PRO A 795 10.54 -47.52 -19.45
CA PRO A 795 9.64 -48.43 -20.14
C PRO A 795 10.03 -48.52 -21.62
N GLN A 796 10.13 -49.75 -22.13
CA GLN A 796 10.42 -50.02 -23.53
C GLN A 796 9.28 -49.48 -24.40
N GLY A 797 9.59 -48.50 -25.24
CA GLY A 797 8.71 -48.00 -26.31
C GLY A 797 8.32 -46.54 -26.16
N GLY A 798 8.88 -45.67 -27.01
CA GLY A 798 8.41 -44.28 -27.13
C GLY A 798 9.46 -43.30 -27.63
N ILE A 799 9.46 -43.08 -28.94
CA ILE A 799 10.32 -42.17 -29.70
C ILE A 799 10.08 -40.69 -29.29
N ARG A 800 11.14 -39.90 -29.14
CA ARG A 800 11.11 -38.44 -29.42
C ARG A 800 12.11 -38.11 -30.54
N PRO A 801 11.66 -37.66 -31.73
CA PRO A 801 12.53 -37.46 -32.89
C PRO A 801 12.85 -35.98 -33.15
N ASP A 802 13.59 -35.28 -32.27
CA ASP A 802 13.86 -33.85 -32.51
C ASP A 802 14.96 -33.19 -31.65
N LEU A 803 15.91 -33.94 -31.07
CA LEU A 803 17.16 -33.35 -30.58
C LEU A 803 18.38 -34.14 -31.06
N LYS A 804 19.07 -33.63 -32.10
CA LYS A 804 20.43 -34.04 -32.44
C LYS A 804 21.41 -33.35 -31.49
N ILE A 805 21.86 -34.05 -30.46
CA ILE A 805 23.05 -33.67 -29.69
C ILE A 805 24.25 -34.33 -30.41
N PRO A 806 25.31 -33.59 -30.79
CA PRO A 806 26.47 -34.17 -31.46
C PRO A 806 27.25 -35.18 -30.58
N ASP A 807 27.43 -36.40 -31.10
CA ASP A 807 28.06 -37.59 -30.49
C ASP A 807 29.60 -37.54 -30.30
N LYS A 808 30.18 -36.41 -29.93
CA LYS A 808 31.64 -36.34 -29.75
C LYS A 808 32.02 -35.53 -28.52
N PHE A 809 31.94 -36.16 -27.35
CA PHE A 809 33.08 -36.21 -26.41
C PHE A 809 32.84 -37.01 -25.11
N VAL A 810 31.61 -37.35 -24.73
CA VAL A 810 31.35 -37.79 -23.33
C VAL A 810 30.96 -39.28 -23.19
N ALA A 811 30.68 -39.99 -24.28
CA ALA A 811 30.16 -41.36 -24.21
C ALA A 811 31.21 -42.50 -24.24
N ARG A 812 32.52 -42.21 -24.23
CA ARG A 812 33.54 -43.24 -24.55
C ARG A 812 34.55 -43.59 -23.46
N ALA A 813 34.30 -43.27 -22.19
CA ALA A 813 35.25 -43.65 -21.14
C ALA A 813 34.73 -44.72 -20.16
N LEU A 814 33.48 -44.72 -19.69
CA LEU A 814 33.15 -45.55 -18.53
C LEU A 814 31.68 -46.04 -18.53
N LYS A 815 31.49 -47.28 -19.00
CA LYS A 815 30.43 -48.24 -18.62
C LYS A 815 31.06 -49.65 -18.71
N PRO A 816 30.65 -50.67 -17.93
CA PRO A 816 29.98 -50.68 -16.64
C PRO A 816 30.62 -51.71 -15.66
N ASP A 817 31.94 -51.73 -15.45
CA ASP A 817 32.59 -52.72 -14.55
C ASP A 817 32.93 -52.15 -13.15
N PHE A 818 32.08 -51.28 -12.59
CA PHE A 818 32.34 -50.59 -11.32
C PHE A 818 31.88 -51.40 -10.09
N GLY A 819 32.72 -52.34 -9.65
CA GLY A 819 32.56 -53.05 -8.36
C GLY A 819 33.26 -52.35 -7.18
N PRO A 820 32.90 -52.63 -5.91
CA PRO A 820 33.54 -52.08 -4.70
C PRO A 820 35.07 -52.28 -4.62
N ASN A 821 35.59 -53.33 -5.26
CA ASN A 821 37.02 -53.60 -5.33
C ASN A 821 37.74 -52.65 -6.31
N MET A 822 37.05 -52.15 -7.33
CA MET A 822 37.60 -51.21 -8.32
C MET A 822 37.80 -49.79 -7.74
N LEU A 823 37.13 -49.43 -6.65
CA LEU A 823 37.35 -48.16 -5.94
C LEU A 823 38.64 -48.19 -5.10
N LEU A 824 39.03 -49.37 -4.60
CA LEU A 824 40.30 -49.57 -3.91
C LEU A 824 41.45 -49.71 -4.90
N ASP A 825 41.27 -50.49 -5.96
CA ASP A 825 42.29 -50.64 -7.00
C ASP A 825 42.39 -49.40 -7.88
N GLY A 826 41.30 -48.66 -8.12
CA GLY A 826 41.28 -47.40 -8.88
C GLY A 826 41.88 -46.23 -8.10
N ALA A 827 41.70 -46.18 -6.77
CA ALA A 827 42.40 -45.21 -5.92
C ALA A 827 43.90 -45.57 -5.78
N ALA A 828 44.23 -46.86 -5.63
CA ALA A 828 45.61 -47.33 -5.65
C ALA A 828 46.28 -47.16 -7.02
N GLN A 829 45.55 -47.35 -8.12
CA GLN A 829 45.99 -47.11 -9.51
C GLN A 829 46.15 -45.62 -9.80
N SER A 830 45.25 -44.77 -9.30
CA SER A 830 45.38 -43.31 -9.45
C SER A 830 46.60 -42.79 -8.68
N LEU A 831 46.91 -43.36 -7.52
CA LEU A 831 48.17 -43.12 -6.80
C LEU A 831 49.39 -43.73 -7.52
N ALA A 832 49.27 -44.91 -8.13
CA ALA A 832 50.35 -45.55 -8.88
C ALA A 832 50.68 -44.81 -10.20
N ILE A 833 49.70 -44.16 -10.83
CA ILE A 833 49.85 -43.25 -11.97
C ILE A 833 50.62 -41.98 -11.57
N LEU A 834 50.38 -41.47 -10.36
CA LEU A 834 51.14 -40.34 -9.78
C LEU A 834 52.59 -40.73 -9.37
N THR A 835 52.89 -42.03 -9.23
CA THR A 835 54.23 -42.55 -8.87
C THR A 835 54.95 -43.34 -9.98
N GLY A 836 54.41 -43.38 -11.19
CA GLY A 836 55.14 -43.78 -12.41
C GLY A 836 55.33 -45.28 -12.68
N PHE A 837 54.27 -46.10 -12.71
CA PHE A 837 54.31 -47.47 -13.28
C PHE A 837 53.14 -47.73 -14.27
N THR A 838 53.37 -48.53 -15.33
CA THR A 838 52.46 -48.72 -16.50
C THR A 838 51.33 -49.76 -16.24
N PRO A 839 50.14 -49.65 -16.89
CA PRO A 839 48.93 -50.42 -16.54
C PRO A 839 48.88 -51.84 -17.16
N PRO A 840 48.03 -52.75 -16.62
CA PRO A 840 47.91 -54.15 -17.05
C PRO A 840 46.99 -54.35 -18.26
N SER A 841 46.97 -55.59 -18.76
CA SER A 841 46.57 -56.02 -20.08
C SER A 841 45.19 -56.72 -20.15
N ASP A 842 44.13 -56.18 -19.55
CA ASP A 842 42.89 -56.94 -19.31
C ASP A 842 41.58 -56.11 -19.32
N TYR A 843 41.32 -55.31 -20.35
CA TYR A 843 40.03 -54.59 -20.51
C TYR A 843 38.93 -55.49 -21.13
N LYS A 844 37.75 -55.56 -20.48
CA LYS A 844 36.56 -56.31 -20.91
C LYS A 844 35.61 -55.45 -21.76
N VAL A 845 34.86 -56.07 -22.68
CA VAL A 845 33.85 -55.44 -23.55
C VAL A 845 32.58 -56.29 -23.60
N SER A 846 31.42 -55.65 -23.79
CA SER A 846 30.13 -56.34 -23.98
C SER A 846 29.43 -55.82 -25.23
N PRO A 847 29.79 -56.29 -26.45
CA PRO A 847 29.14 -55.87 -27.69
C PRO A 847 27.64 -56.17 -27.68
N ASP A 848 26.82 -55.22 -28.12
CA ASP A 848 25.39 -55.44 -28.33
C ASP A 848 25.16 -55.99 -29.74
N ILE A 849 24.70 -57.24 -29.80
CA ILE A 849 24.43 -57.93 -31.06
C ILE A 849 22.97 -58.35 -31.20
N GLY A 850 22.12 -57.96 -30.24
CA GLY A 850 20.71 -58.33 -30.24
C GLY A 850 20.02 -57.86 -31.52
N ASP A 851 19.19 -58.73 -32.07
CA ASP A 851 18.35 -58.47 -33.25
C ASP A 851 19.14 -58.24 -34.57
N LEU A 852 20.46 -58.43 -34.56
CA LEU A 852 21.29 -58.40 -35.76
C LEU A 852 21.18 -59.70 -36.55
N GLY A 853 21.27 -59.62 -37.88
CA GLY A 853 21.53 -60.79 -38.71
C GLY A 853 22.89 -61.42 -38.37
N ILE A 854 23.01 -62.74 -38.56
CA ILE A 854 24.19 -63.53 -38.13
C ILE A 854 25.53 -62.91 -38.57
N ASP A 855 25.63 -62.43 -39.81
CA ASP A 855 26.89 -61.87 -40.35
C ASP A 855 27.24 -60.50 -39.76
N ALA A 856 26.23 -59.66 -39.49
CA ALA A 856 26.42 -58.38 -38.82
C ALA A 856 26.84 -58.58 -37.36
N ALA A 857 26.27 -59.57 -36.68
CA ALA A 857 26.63 -59.94 -35.32
C ALA A 857 28.07 -60.46 -35.23
N LYS A 858 28.49 -61.34 -36.15
CA LYS A 858 29.88 -61.81 -36.23
C LYS A 858 30.86 -60.67 -36.48
N THR A 859 30.54 -59.79 -37.43
CA THR A 859 31.38 -58.60 -37.73
C THR A 859 31.52 -57.68 -36.52
N ALA A 860 30.46 -57.48 -35.75
CA ALA A 860 30.49 -56.68 -34.53
C ALA A 860 31.36 -57.30 -33.42
N LEU A 861 31.30 -58.62 -33.24
CA LEU A 861 32.14 -59.35 -32.28
C LEU A 861 33.62 -59.36 -32.70
N GLU A 862 33.90 -59.68 -33.97
CA GLU A 862 35.26 -59.68 -34.53
C GLU A 862 35.91 -58.28 -34.48
N GLY A 863 35.12 -57.22 -34.72
CA GLY A 863 35.58 -55.84 -34.62
C GLY A 863 36.06 -55.42 -33.22
N ASN A 864 35.69 -56.18 -32.18
CA ASN A 864 36.16 -55.99 -30.80
C ASN A 864 37.25 -57.01 -30.41
N GLY A 865 37.79 -57.76 -31.38
CA GLY A 865 38.84 -58.76 -31.17
C GLY A 865 38.33 -60.09 -30.61
N ILE A 866 37.04 -60.38 -30.67
CA ILE A 866 36.42 -61.60 -30.13
C ILE A 866 36.22 -62.61 -31.26
N GLU A 867 36.61 -63.87 -31.05
CA GLU A 867 36.47 -64.93 -32.05
C GLU A 867 35.14 -65.68 -31.88
N VAL A 868 34.30 -65.71 -32.93
CA VAL A 868 33.07 -66.53 -32.92
C VAL A 868 33.41 -67.97 -33.30
N ALA A 869 33.61 -68.82 -32.30
CA ALA A 869 34.04 -70.21 -32.48
C ALA A 869 32.89 -71.15 -32.91
N LYS A 870 31.64 -70.86 -32.53
CA LYS A 870 30.48 -71.71 -32.87
C LYS A 870 29.20 -70.87 -32.98
N THR A 871 28.23 -71.36 -33.75
CA THR A 871 26.87 -70.77 -33.80
C THR A 871 25.86 -71.83 -33.38
N ILE A 872 25.02 -71.54 -32.39
CA ILE A 872 24.12 -72.49 -31.74
C ILE A 872 22.69 -71.94 -31.77
N ASN A 873 21.73 -72.75 -32.20
CA ASN A 873 20.32 -72.36 -32.20
C ASN A 873 19.73 -72.49 -30.78
N ALA A 874 19.15 -71.42 -30.24
CA ALA A 874 18.55 -71.39 -28.90
C ALA A 874 17.36 -72.37 -28.74
N ALA A 875 16.67 -72.70 -29.84
CA ALA A 875 15.53 -73.62 -29.84
C ALA A 875 15.95 -75.12 -29.90
N ASP A 876 17.25 -75.42 -29.98
CA ASP A 876 17.77 -76.79 -29.98
C ASP A 876 17.70 -77.40 -28.56
N ALA A 877 17.03 -78.55 -28.42
CA ALA A 877 16.88 -79.25 -27.14
C ALA A 877 18.23 -79.70 -26.53
N GLU A 878 19.28 -79.82 -27.35
CA GLU A 878 20.64 -80.15 -26.91
C GLU A 878 21.56 -78.93 -26.82
N ALA A 879 21.05 -77.70 -26.97
CA ALA A 879 21.89 -76.48 -27.02
C ALA A 879 22.80 -76.32 -25.78
N ILE A 880 22.30 -76.59 -24.57
CA ILE A 880 23.10 -76.54 -23.34
C ILE A 880 24.16 -77.65 -23.30
N ALA A 881 23.85 -78.86 -23.78
CA ALA A 881 24.82 -79.94 -23.86
C ALA A 881 25.94 -79.61 -24.87
N LYS A 882 25.58 -79.07 -26.04
CA LYS A 882 26.52 -78.60 -27.07
C LYS A 882 27.39 -77.43 -26.59
N LEU A 883 26.86 -76.56 -25.74
CA LEU A 883 27.60 -75.51 -25.05
C LEU A 883 28.55 -76.06 -23.98
N ARG A 884 28.17 -77.13 -23.28
CA ARG A 884 29.03 -77.81 -22.30
C ARG A 884 30.20 -78.52 -22.97
N GLU A 885 29.96 -79.20 -24.08
CA GLU A 885 30.99 -79.93 -24.85
C GLU A 885 31.95 -79.01 -25.63
N ALA A 886 31.47 -77.84 -26.07
CA ALA A 886 32.28 -76.90 -26.86
C ALA A 886 33.25 -76.04 -26.01
N ARG A 887 33.23 -76.19 -24.68
CA ARG A 887 34.09 -75.42 -23.77
C ARG A 887 35.47 -76.01 -23.64
N VAL A 888 36.45 -75.12 -23.58
CA VAL A 888 37.82 -75.45 -23.21
C VAL A 888 38.25 -74.42 -22.17
N GLY A 889 38.61 -74.85 -20.96
CA GLY A 889 39.21 -73.97 -19.95
C GLY A 889 38.31 -72.96 -19.24
N VAL A 890 37.01 -72.83 -19.58
CA VAL A 890 36.05 -71.95 -18.89
C VAL A 890 35.02 -72.77 -18.13
N ALA A 891 35.01 -72.63 -16.80
CA ALA A 891 34.11 -73.36 -15.93
C ALA A 891 32.70 -72.72 -15.94
N PRO A 892 31.60 -73.48 -15.75
CA PRO A 892 30.25 -72.94 -15.82
C PRO A 892 29.97 -71.73 -14.92
N GLU A 893 30.71 -71.64 -13.83
CA GLU A 893 30.56 -70.68 -12.74
C GLU A 893 31.12 -69.30 -13.09
N ASP A 894 32.14 -69.26 -13.96
CA ASP A 894 32.80 -68.02 -14.36
C ASP A 894 31.97 -67.24 -15.41
N LEU A 895 30.97 -67.89 -16.03
CA LEU A 895 30.07 -67.27 -17.01
C LEU A 895 28.97 -66.40 -16.42
N VAL A 896 28.66 -66.59 -15.13
CA VAL A 896 27.57 -65.88 -14.43
C VAL A 896 28.11 -64.78 -13.52
N LEU A 897 29.39 -64.83 -13.17
CA LEU A 897 30.07 -63.83 -12.35
C LEU A 897 30.65 -62.66 -13.16
N ASP A 898 30.78 -62.80 -14.48
CA ASP A 898 31.40 -61.81 -15.37
C ASP A 898 30.39 -60.90 -16.11
N ASP A 899 29.09 -60.97 -15.79
CA ASP A 899 28.01 -60.16 -16.42
C ASP A 899 28.04 -60.13 -17.97
N GLY A 900 28.61 -61.16 -18.60
CA GLY A 900 28.74 -61.28 -20.06
C GLY A 900 29.91 -60.53 -20.69
N GLY A 901 30.81 -59.94 -19.89
CA GLY A 901 32.01 -59.25 -20.39
C GLY A 901 33.01 -60.22 -21.02
N VAL A 902 33.40 -59.92 -22.26
CA VAL A 902 34.40 -60.68 -23.03
C VAL A 902 35.60 -59.77 -23.34
N SER A 903 36.81 -60.31 -23.31
CA SER A 903 38.03 -59.54 -23.60
C SER A 903 38.51 -59.80 -25.03
N PRO A 904 39.24 -58.86 -25.67
CA PRO A 904 39.89 -59.12 -26.95
C PRO A 904 40.79 -60.36 -26.89
N GLY A 905 40.52 -61.34 -27.76
CA GLY A 905 41.13 -62.67 -27.79
C GLY A 905 40.19 -63.79 -27.35
N ASP A 906 39.12 -63.50 -26.60
CA ASP A 906 38.18 -64.52 -26.13
C ASP A 906 37.40 -65.20 -27.27
N ARG A 907 37.04 -66.46 -27.06
CA ARG A 907 36.27 -67.26 -28.02
C ARG A 907 34.85 -67.43 -27.51
N VAL A 908 33.85 -67.14 -28.34
CA VAL A 908 32.43 -67.17 -27.97
C VAL A 908 31.60 -68.09 -28.87
N ALA A 909 30.52 -68.64 -28.33
CA ALA A 909 29.42 -69.23 -29.07
C ALA A 909 28.36 -68.17 -29.33
N LEU A 910 28.08 -67.89 -30.61
CA LEU A 910 26.96 -67.04 -31.02
C LEU A 910 25.65 -67.82 -30.89
N ILE A 911 24.70 -67.29 -30.14
CA ILE A 911 23.37 -67.87 -29.94
C ILE A 911 22.40 -67.21 -30.92
N VAL A 912 21.70 -68.02 -31.71
CA VAL A 912 20.79 -67.56 -32.76
C VAL A 912 19.40 -68.17 -32.60
N GLN A 913 18.37 -67.47 -33.05
CA GLN A 913 17.01 -67.97 -33.16
C GLN A 913 16.39 -67.37 -34.42
N ASP A 914 15.75 -68.19 -35.25
CA ASP A 914 15.08 -67.77 -36.49
C ASP A 914 15.95 -66.91 -37.44
N GLY A 915 17.26 -67.19 -37.48
CA GLY A 915 18.22 -66.49 -38.36
C GLY A 915 18.76 -65.17 -37.81
N ILE A 916 18.44 -64.82 -36.56
CA ILE A 916 18.83 -63.59 -35.89
C ILE A 916 19.69 -63.91 -34.68
N ALA A 917 20.70 -63.07 -34.41
CA ALA A 917 21.54 -63.16 -33.23
C ALA A 917 20.75 -62.71 -31.99
N VAL A 918 20.71 -63.60 -31.02
CA VAL A 918 19.93 -63.45 -29.80
C VAL A 918 20.84 -63.07 -28.63
N ASP A 919 22.00 -63.72 -28.56
CA ASP A 919 23.00 -63.57 -27.50
C ASP A 919 24.36 -64.20 -27.90
N TYR A 920 25.38 -64.12 -27.05
CA TYR A 920 26.64 -64.87 -27.18
C TYR A 920 27.17 -65.32 -25.82
N ILE A 921 27.87 -66.46 -25.79
CA ILE A 921 28.37 -67.08 -24.56
C ILE A 921 29.85 -67.38 -24.71
N LYS A 922 30.68 -66.98 -23.74
CA LYS A 922 32.12 -67.28 -23.74
C LYS A 922 32.37 -68.79 -23.63
N LEU A 923 33.25 -69.31 -24.48
CA LEU A 923 33.62 -70.72 -24.56
C LEU A 923 35.04 -71.00 -24.08
N ASP A 924 35.96 -70.05 -24.32
CA ASP A 924 37.38 -70.15 -23.99
C ASP A 924 37.96 -68.74 -23.77
N THR A 925 38.97 -68.63 -22.90
CA THR A 925 39.72 -67.38 -22.68
C THR A 925 40.95 -67.41 -23.58
N GLY A 926 40.97 -66.61 -24.64
CA GLY A 926 42.06 -66.68 -25.62
C GLY A 926 43.27 -65.84 -25.22
N GLY A 927 44.45 -66.28 -25.68
CA GLY A 927 45.73 -65.58 -25.45
C GLY A 927 45.84 -64.27 -26.22
N GLY A 928 45.25 -63.21 -25.67
CA GLY A 928 45.32 -61.80 -26.05
C GLY A 928 46.01 -61.46 -27.38
N LYS A 929 45.21 -61.23 -28.43
CA LYS A 929 45.64 -60.47 -29.60
C LYS A 929 45.23 -59.01 -29.41
N TYR A 930 46.18 -58.14 -29.11
CA TYR A 930 45.95 -56.70 -29.12
C TYR A 930 45.85 -56.15 -30.54
N LEU A 931 44.97 -55.16 -30.75
CA LEU A 931 44.84 -54.37 -31.97
C LEU A 931 45.95 -53.31 -32.14
N PHE A 932 46.89 -53.20 -31.20
CA PHE A 932 48.01 -52.25 -31.27
C PHE A 932 49.30 -52.92 -30.81
N GLU A 933 50.30 -52.98 -31.70
CA GLU A 933 51.65 -53.45 -31.40
C GLU A 933 52.34 -52.50 -30.40
N ARG A 934 52.95 -53.06 -29.35
CA ARG A 934 53.87 -52.33 -28.46
C ARG A 934 55.24 -52.21 -29.13
N ALA A 935 55.70 -50.98 -29.36
CA ALA A 935 57.10 -50.72 -29.72
C ALA A 935 57.97 -50.52 -28.46
N ALA A 936 59.17 -51.10 -28.49
CA ALA A 936 60.26 -50.89 -27.53
C ALA A 936 60.92 -49.50 -27.74
N PRO A 937 61.63 -48.93 -26.75
CA PRO A 937 62.10 -47.56 -26.81
C PRO A 937 63.45 -47.40 -27.54
N ALA A 938 63.65 -46.15 -28.01
CA ALA A 938 64.88 -45.46 -28.40
C ALA A 938 65.27 -45.44 -29.90
N GLY A 939 65.48 -44.21 -30.40
CA GLY A 939 66.45 -43.91 -31.45
C GLY A 939 65.92 -43.09 -32.63
N GLU A 940 66.34 -41.82 -32.69
CA GLU A 940 66.18 -40.76 -33.71
C GLU A 940 66.17 -41.20 -35.21
N ILE A 941 65.48 -40.42 -36.08
CA ILE A 941 66.08 -39.60 -37.17
C ILE A 941 65.02 -38.86 -38.03
N ALA A 942 65.26 -37.54 -38.19
CA ALA A 942 65.02 -36.56 -39.27
C ALA A 942 63.66 -36.29 -39.96
N ALA A 943 63.37 -34.98 -40.06
CA ALA A 943 62.17 -34.31 -40.57
C ALA A 943 62.30 -33.79 -42.03
N PRO A 944 61.18 -33.56 -42.74
CA PRO A 944 61.12 -32.68 -43.92
C PRO A 944 60.84 -31.21 -43.54
N ASP A 945 61.34 -30.31 -44.38
CA ASP A 945 61.43 -28.85 -44.20
C ASP A 945 60.07 -28.14 -44.12
N PHE A 946 59.73 -27.70 -42.90
CA PHE A 946 58.54 -26.91 -42.56
C PHE A 946 58.76 -25.40 -42.70
N ASP A 947 60.01 -24.94 -42.86
CA ASP A 947 60.37 -23.54 -42.61
C ASP A 947 59.89 -22.64 -43.76
N ALA A 948 60.00 -23.08 -45.02
CA ALA A 948 59.59 -22.29 -46.17
C ALA A 948 58.06 -22.07 -46.31
N ARG A 949 57.22 -22.98 -45.77
CA ARG A 949 55.75 -22.81 -45.74
C ARG A 949 55.28 -22.07 -44.49
N ALA A 950 56.04 -22.13 -43.40
CA ALA A 950 55.78 -21.37 -42.19
C ALA A 950 56.08 -19.88 -42.38
N GLU A 951 57.19 -19.52 -43.03
CA GLU A 951 57.57 -18.11 -43.25
C GLU A 951 56.52 -17.35 -44.09
N ALA A 952 56.05 -17.91 -45.20
CA ALA A 952 55.04 -17.27 -46.04
C ALA A 952 53.65 -17.15 -45.36
N ALA A 953 53.31 -18.09 -44.47
CA ALA A 953 52.07 -18.03 -43.70
C ALA A 953 52.15 -17.05 -42.52
N MET A 954 53.34 -16.93 -41.90
CA MET A 954 53.62 -15.96 -40.84
C MET A 954 53.63 -14.53 -41.37
N GLU A 955 54.26 -14.26 -42.52
CA GLU A 955 54.33 -12.90 -43.07
C GLU A 955 52.94 -12.35 -43.46
N ALA A 956 52.06 -13.20 -44.01
CA ALA A 956 50.66 -12.85 -44.30
C ALA A 956 49.75 -12.79 -43.05
N PHE A 957 50.16 -13.43 -41.95
CA PHE A 957 49.48 -13.34 -40.66
C PHE A 957 49.91 -12.06 -39.92
N ASP A 958 51.21 -11.75 -39.93
CA ASP A 958 51.79 -10.57 -39.29
C ASP A 958 51.31 -9.27 -39.94
N GLY A 959 51.12 -9.23 -41.27
CA GLY A 959 50.49 -8.08 -41.94
C GLY A 959 49.05 -7.84 -41.50
N ARG A 960 48.22 -8.89 -41.44
CA ARG A 960 46.82 -8.80 -40.98
C ARG A 960 46.73 -8.50 -39.49
N LEU A 961 47.66 -9.02 -38.70
CA LEU A 961 47.76 -8.74 -37.27
C LEU A 961 48.17 -7.29 -37.04
N ALA A 962 49.11 -6.75 -37.80
CA ALA A 962 49.54 -5.36 -37.71
C ALA A 962 48.38 -4.38 -38.04
N ASP A 963 47.63 -4.65 -39.12
CA ASP A 963 46.47 -3.82 -39.50
C ASP A 963 45.35 -3.86 -38.45
N ARG A 964 45.01 -5.06 -37.94
CA ARG A 964 44.02 -5.21 -36.86
C ARG A 964 44.48 -4.64 -35.53
N THR A 965 45.78 -4.68 -35.25
CA THR A 965 46.36 -4.07 -34.05
C THR A 965 46.36 -2.54 -34.16
N ALA A 966 46.56 -1.98 -35.35
CA ALA A 966 46.46 -0.54 -35.60
C ALA A 966 45.00 -0.04 -35.49
N GLU A 967 44.04 -0.77 -36.06
CA GLU A 967 42.60 -0.48 -35.89
C GLU A 967 42.15 -0.60 -34.43
N ALA A 968 42.60 -1.65 -33.72
CA ALA A 968 42.30 -1.84 -32.30
C ALA A 968 42.89 -0.71 -31.44
N LYS A 969 44.14 -0.29 -31.68
CA LYS A 969 44.77 0.84 -30.97
C LYS A 969 44.07 2.17 -31.27
N ALA A 970 43.62 2.39 -32.51
CA ALA A 970 42.86 3.59 -32.85
C ALA A 970 41.47 3.60 -32.18
N ALA A 971 40.79 2.46 -32.13
CA ALA A 971 39.52 2.31 -31.41
C ALA A 971 39.69 2.43 -29.90
N GLU A 972 40.78 1.90 -29.33
CA GLU A 972 41.11 2.00 -27.92
C GLU A 972 41.45 3.45 -27.53
N ALA A 973 42.17 4.19 -28.39
CA ALA A 973 42.43 5.62 -28.19
C ALA A 973 41.14 6.46 -28.26
N ALA A 974 40.27 6.19 -29.22
CA ALA A 974 38.98 6.87 -29.35
C ALA A 974 38.04 6.56 -28.16
N LEU A 975 38.05 5.31 -27.69
CA LEU A 975 37.29 4.89 -26.51
C LEU A 975 37.87 5.52 -25.23
N ALA A 976 39.18 5.60 -25.09
CA ALA A 976 39.84 6.26 -23.97
C ALA A 976 39.51 7.75 -23.91
N GLU A 977 39.48 8.44 -25.07
CA GLU A 977 39.10 9.85 -25.16
C GLU A 977 37.59 10.05 -24.86
N ALA A 978 36.73 9.16 -25.33
CA ALA A 978 35.30 9.19 -25.01
C ALA A 978 35.04 8.92 -23.52
N ILE A 979 35.76 7.98 -22.91
CA ILE A 979 35.69 7.69 -21.47
C ILE A 979 36.22 8.89 -20.66
N ALA A 980 37.29 9.55 -21.11
CA ALA A 980 37.82 10.75 -20.45
C ALA A 980 36.80 11.90 -20.46
N ARG A 981 36.19 12.21 -21.62
CA ARG A 981 35.12 13.21 -21.71
C ARG A 981 33.93 12.85 -20.84
N ARG A 982 33.52 11.57 -20.82
CA ARG A 982 32.40 11.11 -19.99
C ARG A 982 32.71 11.18 -18.51
N ARG A 983 33.96 10.94 -18.09
CA ARG A 983 34.41 11.12 -16.70
C ARG A 983 34.41 12.58 -16.28
N GLU A 984 34.79 13.50 -17.17
CA GLU A 984 34.67 14.94 -16.90
C GLU A 984 33.21 15.39 -16.75
N GLU A 985 32.32 14.92 -17.62
CA GLU A 985 30.87 15.17 -17.52
C GLU A 985 30.26 14.60 -16.23
N ILE A 986 30.64 13.37 -15.86
CA ILE A 986 30.20 12.73 -14.61
C ILE A 986 30.73 13.49 -13.41
N SER A 987 32.01 13.86 -13.40
CA SER A 987 32.62 14.63 -12.30
C SER A 987 31.99 16.01 -12.15
N ALA A 988 31.68 16.70 -13.26
CA ALA A 988 30.94 17.97 -13.22
C ALA A 988 29.53 17.78 -12.63
N THR A 989 28.83 16.73 -13.05
CA THR A 989 27.49 16.39 -12.54
C THR A 989 27.52 15.98 -11.07
N GLU A 990 28.54 15.23 -10.63
CA GLU A 990 28.74 14.85 -9.24
C GLU A 990 29.02 16.07 -8.36
N ASN A 991 29.83 17.01 -8.84
CA ASN A 991 30.09 18.28 -8.15
C ASN A 991 28.82 19.14 -8.05
N ASP A 992 27.99 19.19 -9.10
CA ASP A 992 26.69 19.84 -9.06
C ASP A 992 25.74 19.18 -8.07
N LEU A 993 25.73 17.85 -8.02
CA LEU A 993 24.92 17.09 -7.07
C LEU A 993 25.39 17.31 -5.62
N VAL A 994 26.70 17.40 -5.39
CA VAL A 994 27.28 17.72 -4.07
C VAL A 994 26.90 19.14 -3.65
N ARG A 995 26.95 20.11 -4.57
CA ARG A 995 26.51 21.49 -4.31
C ARG A 995 25.01 21.56 -3.97
N ILE A 996 24.16 20.92 -4.77
CA ILE A 996 22.71 20.89 -4.53
C ILE A 996 22.38 20.19 -3.21
N ARG A 997 23.08 19.11 -2.87
CA ARG A 997 22.92 18.44 -1.56
C ARG A 997 23.35 19.35 -0.41
N ALA A 998 24.46 20.09 -0.55
CA ALA A 998 24.91 21.03 0.46
C ALA A 998 23.92 22.20 0.67
N GLU A 999 23.35 22.73 -0.42
CA GLU A 999 22.31 23.76 -0.38
C GLU A 999 21.02 23.24 0.27
N ARG A 1000 20.58 22.04 -0.12
CA ARG A 1000 19.44 21.36 0.51
C ARG A 1000 19.68 21.15 2.01
N ASP A 1001 20.85 20.65 2.39
CA ASP A 1001 21.16 20.38 3.80
C ASP A 1001 21.29 21.68 4.61
N ALA A 1002 21.70 22.79 3.99
CA ALA A 1002 21.65 24.13 4.61
C ALA A 1002 20.20 24.58 4.85
N VAL A 1003 19.33 24.47 3.85
CA VAL A 1003 17.91 24.81 3.97
C VAL A 1003 17.20 23.92 4.98
N VAL A 1004 17.50 22.62 5.01
CA VAL A 1004 16.94 21.68 6.00
C VAL A 1004 17.37 22.06 7.42
N ARG A 1005 18.62 22.50 7.62
CA ARG A 1005 19.08 23.01 8.92
C ARG A 1005 18.36 24.30 9.32
N GLU A 1006 18.14 25.23 8.39
CA GLU A 1006 17.37 26.45 8.65
C GLU A 1006 15.92 26.15 9.02
N ILE A 1007 15.27 25.21 8.30
CA ILE A 1007 13.91 24.77 8.60
C ILE A 1007 13.84 24.06 9.95
N SER A 1008 14.82 23.21 10.28
CA SER A 1008 14.87 22.54 11.59
C SER A 1008 15.03 23.57 12.72
N ALA A 1009 15.95 24.52 12.58
CA ALA A 1009 16.15 25.58 13.56
C ALA A 1009 14.91 26.47 13.72
N ALA A 1010 14.21 26.77 12.61
CA ALA A 1010 12.96 27.51 12.65
C ALA A 1010 11.85 26.71 13.34
N ARG A 1011 11.75 25.40 13.10
CA ARG A 1011 10.81 24.50 13.79
C ARG A 1011 11.09 24.38 15.29
N ASP A 1012 12.36 24.25 15.68
CA ASP A 1012 12.75 24.19 17.10
C ASP A 1012 12.44 25.52 17.81
N THR A 1013 12.65 26.64 17.12
CA THR A 1013 12.26 27.97 17.60
C THR A 1013 10.74 28.08 17.76
N LEU A 1014 9.97 27.61 16.77
CA LEU A 1014 8.51 27.62 16.82
C LEU A 1014 7.97 26.72 17.94
N ALA A 1015 8.57 25.55 18.15
CA ALA A 1015 8.22 24.63 19.23
C ALA A 1015 8.50 25.27 20.60
N THR A 1016 9.64 25.96 20.75
CA THR A 1016 9.98 26.68 21.97
C THR A 1016 8.99 27.82 22.25
N ILE A 1017 8.63 28.59 21.22
CA ILE A 1017 7.63 29.67 21.33
C ILE A 1017 6.25 29.08 21.70
N SER A 1018 5.86 27.96 21.09
CA SER A 1018 4.60 27.28 21.39
C SER A 1018 4.55 26.79 22.84
N GLU A 1019 5.61 26.17 23.34
CA GLU A 1019 5.69 25.73 24.75
C GLU A 1019 5.71 26.91 25.73
N GLN A 1020 6.39 28.01 25.38
CA GLN A 1020 6.34 29.25 26.17
C GLN A 1020 4.92 29.85 26.20
N GLN A 1021 4.21 29.86 25.08
CA GLN A 1021 2.82 30.34 25.03
C GLN A 1021 1.87 29.42 25.81
N LYS A 1022 2.00 28.09 25.69
CA LYS A 1022 1.21 27.14 26.49
C LYS A 1022 1.46 27.32 27.98
N ALA A 1023 2.72 27.52 28.39
CA ALA A 1023 3.05 27.77 29.79
C ALA A 1023 2.46 29.11 30.29
N ALA A 1024 2.50 30.16 29.46
CA ALA A 1024 1.90 31.45 29.77
C ALA A 1024 0.37 31.37 29.87
N LEU A 1025 -0.28 30.66 28.95
CA LEU A 1025 -1.73 30.39 28.97
C LEU A 1025 -2.13 29.57 30.19
N ALA A 1026 -1.37 28.54 30.54
CA ALA A 1026 -1.63 27.74 31.74
C ALA A 1026 -1.45 28.55 33.03
N ALA A 1027 -0.46 29.46 33.08
CA ALA A 1027 -0.27 30.38 34.20
C ALA A 1027 -1.44 31.37 34.31
N ALA A 1028 -1.86 31.97 33.19
CA ALA A 1028 -3.00 32.88 33.14
C ALA A 1028 -4.32 32.18 33.50
N ALA A 1029 -4.54 30.95 33.04
CA ALA A 1029 -5.70 30.14 33.41
C ALA A 1029 -5.71 29.84 34.92
N LYS A 1030 -4.55 29.48 35.50
CA LYS A 1030 -4.43 29.26 36.95
C LYS A 1030 -4.72 30.52 37.77
N GLU A 1031 -4.29 31.68 37.29
CA GLU A 1031 -4.55 32.97 37.93
C GLU A 1031 -6.03 33.36 37.83
N ARG A 1032 -6.63 33.22 36.64
CA ARG A 1032 -8.08 33.38 36.42
C ARG A 1032 -8.89 32.47 37.35
N ASP A 1033 -8.55 31.19 37.42
CA ASP A 1033 -9.27 30.21 38.23
C ASP A 1033 -9.17 30.52 39.73
N ALA A 1034 -8.03 31.03 40.19
CA ALA A 1034 -7.85 31.50 41.56
C ALA A 1034 -8.72 32.74 41.87
N VAL A 1035 -8.77 33.70 40.96
CA VAL A 1035 -9.61 34.91 41.09
C VAL A 1035 -11.10 34.56 41.11
N VAL A 1036 -11.55 33.71 40.19
CA VAL A 1036 -12.97 33.31 40.12
C VAL A 1036 -13.36 32.47 41.34
N THR A 1037 -12.50 31.58 41.82
CA THR A 1037 -12.73 30.84 43.07
C THR A 1037 -12.86 31.80 44.26
N SER A 1038 -12.02 32.83 44.33
CA SER A 1038 -12.11 33.87 45.36
C SER A 1038 -13.44 34.63 45.29
N MET A 1039 -13.87 35.06 44.11
CA MET A 1039 -15.15 35.75 43.91
C MET A 1039 -16.36 34.88 44.30
N ARG A 1040 -16.32 33.59 43.96
CA ARG A 1040 -17.40 32.63 44.31
C ARG A 1040 -17.47 32.36 45.81
N ARG A 1041 -16.35 32.38 46.54
CA ARG A 1041 -16.36 32.27 48.01
C ARG A 1041 -16.98 33.49 48.68
N GLU A 1042 -16.82 34.69 48.11
CA GLU A 1042 -17.41 35.94 48.59
C GLU A 1042 -18.89 36.13 48.18
N THR A 1043 -19.43 35.25 47.34
CA THR A 1043 -20.83 35.32 46.90
C THR A 1043 -21.78 35.15 48.08
N PRO A 1044 -22.86 35.95 48.18
CA PRO A 1044 -23.82 35.82 49.27
C PRO A 1044 -24.46 34.44 49.35
N VAL A 1045 -24.68 33.94 50.58
CA VAL A 1045 -25.35 32.65 50.85
C VAL A 1045 -26.70 32.51 50.15
N ALA A 1046 -27.41 33.63 49.95
CA ALA A 1046 -28.72 33.66 49.29
C ALA A 1046 -28.72 33.02 47.90
N ALA A 1047 -27.57 32.97 47.21
CA ALA A 1047 -27.44 32.41 45.87
C ALA A 1047 -27.74 30.91 45.76
N VAL A 1048 -27.72 30.15 46.88
CA VAL A 1048 -27.97 28.69 46.87
C VAL A 1048 -29.19 28.27 47.68
N LEU A 1049 -29.94 29.20 48.29
CA LEU A 1049 -31.00 28.87 49.24
C LEU A 1049 -32.30 28.37 48.62
N GLY A 1050 -32.54 28.59 47.33
CA GLY A 1050 -33.62 27.93 46.56
C GLY A 1050 -35.04 27.99 47.18
N GLY A 1051 -35.38 29.07 47.91
CA GLY A 1051 -36.69 29.25 48.55
C GLY A 1051 -36.71 29.08 50.07
N GLU A 1052 -35.61 28.64 50.69
CA GLU A 1052 -35.52 28.39 52.15
C GLU A 1052 -35.21 29.68 52.93
N ALA A 1053 -36.14 30.65 52.90
CA ALA A 1053 -35.97 31.98 53.48
C ALA A 1053 -35.69 31.96 55.00
N GLU A 1054 -36.31 31.02 55.74
CA GLU A 1054 -36.10 30.85 57.18
C GLU A 1054 -34.69 30.34 57.50
N PHE A 1055 -34.11 29.48 56.64
CA PHE A 1055 -32.73 29.02 56.76
C PHE A 1055 -31.73 30.15 56.48
N GLY A 1056 -32.02 30.99 55.48
CA GLY A 1056 -31.23 32.18 55.18
C GLY A 1056 -31.19 33.19 56.33
N ALA A 1057 -32.32 33.42 56.98
CA ALA A 1057 -32.41 34.28 58.16
C ALA A 1057 -31.60 33.72 59.34
N ALA A 1058 -31.67 32.41 59.58
CA ALA A 1058 -30.90 31.74 60.64
C ALA A 1058 -29.37 31.74 60.37
N LEU A 1059 -28.95 31.54 59.12
CA LEU A 1059 -27.54 31.64 58.72
C LEU A 1059 -27.01 33.07 58.91
N THR A 1060 -27.80 34.07 58.53
CA THR A 1060 -27.44 35.49 58.69
C THR A 1060 -27.38 35.90 60.16
N GLY A 1061 -28.33 35.43 60.99
CA GLY A 1061 -28.32 35.64 62.44
C GLY A 1061 -27.13 34.97 63.16
N GLY A 1062 -26.55 33.93 62.55
CA GLY A 1062 -25.30 33.27 62.98
C GLY A 1062 -24.02 33.87 62.39
N GLY A 1063 -24.10 34.94 61.59
CA GLY A 1063 -22.95 35.60 60.95
C GLY A 1063 -22.43 34.93 59.66
N ILE A 1064 -23.15 33.97 59.10
CA ILE A 1064 -22.76 33.20 57.92
C ILE A 1064 -23.44 33.81 56.69
N VAL A 1065 -22.73 34.73 56.03
CA VAL A 1065 -23.30 35.54 54.94
C VAL A 1065 -22.75 35.22 53.54
N THR A 1066 -21.64 34.45 53.45
CA THR A 1066 -21.03 34.07 52.16
C THR A 1066 -21.02 32.56 51.92
N LEU A 1067 -21.01 32.14 50.65
CA LEU A 1067 -20.93 30.72 50.27
C LEU A 1067 -19.69 30.05 50.85
N GLY A 1068 -18.56 30.77 50.93
CA GLY A 1068 -17.35 30.28 51.59
C GLY A 1068 -17.59 29.96 53.07
N ALA A 1069 -18.22 30.87 53.81
CA ALA A 1069 -18.53 30.67 55.23
C ALA A 1069 -19.53 29.50 55.46
N LEU A 1070 -20.48 29.29 54.54
CA LEU A 1070 -21.42 28.16 54.60
C LEU A 1070 -20.75 26.82 54.25
N ALA A 1071 -19.85 26.81 53.25
CA ALA A 1071 -19.09 25.62 52.86
C ALA A 1071 -18.11 25.18 53.97
N ASP A 1072 -17.46 26.14 54.63
CA ASP A 1072 -16.52 25.86 55.72
C ASP A 1072 -17.21 25.58 57.07
N LEU A 1073 -18.55 25.67 57.14
CA LEU A 1073 -19.30 25.56 58.39
C LEU A 1073 -19.23 24.13 58.97
N PRO A 1074 -18.80 23.93 60.23
CA PRO A 1074 -18.75 22.61 60.84
C PRO A 1074 -20.14 21.95 60.92
N ASP A 1075 -20.20 20.63 60.69
CA ASP A 1075 -21.48 19.90 60.61
C ASP A 1075 -22.31 19.99 61.90
N ALA A 1076 -21.66 20.09 63.07
CA ALA A 1076 -22.31 20.28 64.36
C ALA A 1076 -23.02 21.64 64.46
N GLU A 1077 -22.46 22.67 63.83
CA GLU A 1077 -23.00 24.03 63.81
C GLU A 1077 -24.07 24.20 62.74
N LEU A 1078 -23.88 23.56 61.57
CA LEU A 1078 -24.92 23.41 60.56
C LEU A 1078 -26.17 22.73 61.12
N GLN A 1079 -26.00 21.71 61.97
CA GLN A 1079 -27.09 21.05 62.68
C GLN A 1079 -27.82 21.97 63.66
N ARG A 1080 -27.11 22.90 64.32
CA ARG A 1080 -27.73 23.89 65.21
C ARG A 1080 -28.57 24.87 64.40
N VAL A 1081 -27.97 25.48 63.37
CA VAL A 1081 -28.65 26.47 62.51
C VAL A 1081 -29.86 25.87 61.79
N ALA A 1082 -29.78 24.63 61.33
CA ALA A 1082 -30.93 23.94 60.71
C ALA A 1082 -32.09 23.73 61.70
N ARG A 1083 -31.80 23.34 62.94
CA ARG A 1083 -32.83 23.19 63.99
C ARG A 1083 -33.49 24.51 64.35
N ASP A 1084 -32.70 25.57 64.49
CA ASP A 1084 -33.20 26.91 64.83
C ASP A 1084 -34.10 27.48 63.72
N ALA A 1085 -33.86 27.09 62.47
CA ALA A 1085 -34.68 27.43 61.31
C ALA A 1085 -35.86 26.48 61.04
N GLY A 1086 -36.11 25.48 61.89
CA GLY A 1086 -37.17 24.48 61.65
C GLY A 1086 -36.92 23.55 60.46
N LEU A 1087 -35.70 23.52 59.91
CA LEU A 1087 -35.34 22.77 58.71
C LEU A 1087 -34.76 21.38 59.02
N ASN A 1088 -35.03 20.43 58.12
CA ASN A 1088 -34.42 19.10 58.17
C ASN A 1088 -32.92 19.18 57.84
N ILE A 1089 -32.07 18.53 58.65
CA ILE A 1089 -30.61 18.50 58.47
C ILE A 1089 -30.16 17.98 57.09
N THR A 1090 -30.95 17.12 56.47
CA THR A 1090 -30.69 16.63 55.11
C THR A 1090 -30.77 17.77 54.07
N VAL A 1091 -31.70 18.71 54.26
CA VAL A 1091 -31.84 19.89 53.40
C VAL A 1091 -30.68 20.85 53.63
N ALA A 1092 -30.31 21.13 54.89
CA ALA A 1092 -29.15 21.97 55.21
C ALA A 1092 -27.83 21.41 54.65
N ARG A 1093 -27.61 20.08 54.70
CA ARG A 1093 -26.45 19.43 54.08
C ARG A 1093 -26.47 19.50 52.55
N ARG A 1094 -27.65 19.42 51.92
CA ARG A 1094 -27.80 19.62 50.47
C ARG A 1094 -27.39 21.05 50.08
N LEU A 1095 -27.80 22.05 50.84
CA LEU A 1095 -27.47 23.46 50.60
C LEU A 1095 -25.98 23.75 50.82
N LYS A 1096 -25.36 23.17 51.86
CA LYS A 1096 -23.90 23.23 52.05
C LYS A 1096 -23.14 22.59 50.88
N ARG A 1097 -23.57 21.42 50.42
CA ARG A 1097 -23.01 20.79 49.21
C ARG A 1097 -23.22 21.63 47.96
N ALA A 1098 -24.35 22.31 47.81
CA ALA A 1098 -24.59 23.22 46.71
C ALA A 1098 -23.57 24.38 46.74
N ALA A 1099 -23.32 24.99 47.90
CA ALA A 1099 -22.27 26.01 48.05
C ALA A 1099 -20.87 25.48 47.70
N GLU A 1100 -20.49 24.28 48.18
CA GLU A 1100 -19.23 23.63 47.83
C GLU A 1100 -19.10 23.36 46.32
N THR A 1101 -20.21 22.96 45.68
CA THR A 1101 -20.27 22.66 44.25
C THR A 1101 -20.17 23.94 43.42
N THR A 1102 -20.85 25.02 43.83
CA THR A 1102 -20.77 26.34 43.18
C THR A 1102 -19.37 26.92 43.26
N ILE A 1103 -18.69 26.81 44.41
CA ILE A 1103 -17.31 27.29 44.58
C ILE A 1103 -16.34 26.50 43.69
N LYS A 1104 -16.51 25.19 43.57
CA LYS A 1104 -15.64 24.28 42.81
C LYS A 1104 -16.06 24.07 41.36
N ALA A 1105 -17.10 24.75 40.89
CA ALA A 1105 -17.60 24.55 39.53
C ALA A 1105 -16.48 24.90 38.51
N PRO A 1106 -16.29 24.09 37.45
CA PRO A 1106 -15.35 24.44 36.39
C PRO A 1106 -15.72 25.79 35.77
N ILE A 1107 -14.72 26.55 35.35
CA ILE A 1107 -14.90 27.80 34.61
C ILE A 1107 -14.92 27.39 33.15
N GLY A 1108 -16.08 27.55 32.52
CA GLY A 1108 -16.29 27.29 31.09
C GLY A 1108 -15.38 28.13 30.23
#